data_AF-A0A8D0KT81-F1
#
_entry.id   AF-A0A8D0KT81-F1
#
_cell.length_a   1.000
_cell.length_b   1.000
_cell.length_c   1.000
_cell.angle_alpha   90.00
_cell.angle_beta   90.00
_cell.angle_gamma   90.00
#
_symmetry.space_group_name_H-M   'P 1'
#
loop_
_entity.id
_entity.type
_entity.pdbx_description
1 polymer ?
#
loop_
_entity_poly.entity_id
_entity_poly.type
_entity_poly.pdbx_seq_one_letter_code
_entity_poly.pdbx_strand_id
1 'polypeptide(L)'
;MKGPQTCSCTPPSTPGCRLWPLLWGKKGNGKFPPTARRAWEVSWALPGVWGGLRRALSLPPAPSWMEACLSEELPPPTELEESLRNGVILAKLGHCFAPTVVPLKKIYDREQMRYKAAGLHFRHTDNINYWRDAMSHVGLPLIFHPETTDIYDKKNMPRVVYCIHALSLYLFKLGLAPQIQDLYGKVDFTEEEIDNMQRELEKYGLQLPTFSKIGGILANELSGDEAAVHAAVLAINEAVDRGVAAQTMAALRNPSAMLLDLREGLAGAYQEMLRRAKLEKGSNARNRGEDIYDRCLTQAEIQGNINKANVHGALEEVDDALERQDAPALFRALQDPVLALRCLRRDNLDRYLEQLSTDREQKALELGYVDLLEQEEVEAGILAVNKKDEEERAMLRAVSQINAAIHRGVLAETVEALMDPAARLPDVYPLAAPLYQHQLALLQRQHPRGELVQEELFVAVEMLSAVALVNRALDAGDPDGLWSSLVSPALGLSGVEDANTQRYFEDLLQLKRQSRGAGAEFLSWNDIQDSVNTTNSSVQNENARVLAVRLINEALVQPDPEKTLAALLLPAAALPDVALPTAWRYHDVLARARSLKAQATEDDGAELWWEEIQEGVCRANQDTVAARRSECSPRCGCWVLVPLTWEGGFCCRGEVRRGST
;
A
#
# COMPACT_ATOMS: atom_id res chain seq x y z
N MET A 1 -7.90 -63.36 33.48
CA MET A 1 -9.28 -63.61 33.00
C MET A 1 -9.77 -62.38 32.25
N LYS A 2 -10.67 -62.55 31.26
CA LYS A 2 -11.57 -61.53 30.66
C LYS A 2 -10.98 -60.17 30.21
N GLY A 3 -11.05 -59.91 28.91
CA GLY A 3 -11.58 -58.62 28.40
C GLY A 3 -13.09 -58.76 28.12
N PRO A 4 -13.71 -57.95 27.23
CA PRO A 4 -13.18 -56.84 26.43
C PRO A 4 -14.09 -55.57 26.56
N GLN A 5 -14.33 -54.83 25.44
CA GLN A 5 -15.36 -53.77 25.21
C GLN A 5 -15.05 -52.34 25.72
N THR A 6 -15.36 -51.24 24.99
CA THR A 6 -15.45 -50.96 23.52
C THR A 6 -15.47 -49.43 23.28
N CYS A 7 -15.46 -49.02 21.99
CA CYS A 7 -15.80 -47.68 21.46
C CYS A 7 -14.75 -46.55 21.60
N SER A 8 -14.69 -45.53 20.71
CA SER A 8 -14.94 -45.48 19.26
C SER A 8 -14.60 -44.07 18.70
N CYS A 9 -13.75 -43.97 17.68
CA CYS A 9 -13.81 -42.94 16.62
C CYS A 9 -12.80 -43.28 15.51
N THR A 10 -13.18 -43.04 14.24
CA THR A 10 -12.37 -43.35 13.05
C THR A 10 -12.18 -42.11 12.18
N PRO A 11 -11.02 -41.94 11.51
CA PRO A 11 -10.89 -40.96 10.43
C PRO A 11 -11.60 -41.46 9.16
N PRO A 12 -12.28 -40.60 8.39
CA PRO A 12 -12.81 -40.95 7.08
C PRO A 12 -11.76 -40.75 5.98
N SER A 13 -11.37 -41.83 5.32
CA SER A 13 -10.66 -41.78 4.03
C SER A 13 -11.63 -41.51 2.87
N THR A 14 -11.11 -41.03 1.74
CA THR A 14 -11.85 -40.79 0.50
C THR A 14 -12.65 -42.01 -0.01
N PRO A 15 -13.90 -41.85 -0.50
CA PRO A 15 -14.48 -42.78 -1.49
C PRO A 15 -13.67 -42.67 -2.81
N GLY A 16 -13.53 -43.69 -3.66
CA GLY A 16 -14.46 -44.78 -4.02
C GLY A 16 -15.26 -44.36 -5.27
N CYS A 17 -15.48 -45.16 -6.32
CA CYS A 17 -15.52 -46.62 -6.58
C CYS A 17 -15.36 -46.85 -8.12
N ARG A 18 -15.15 -48.01 -8.77
CA ARG A 18 -14.88 -49.47 -8.54
C ARG A 18 -14.57 -50.06 -9.97
N LEU A 19 -14.13 -51.29 -10.27
CA LEU A 19 -13.85 -52.56 -9.55
C LEU A 19 -12.80 -53.43 -10.32
N TRP A 20 -12.57 -54.64 -9.81
CA TRP A 20 -11.81 -55.82 -10.28
C TRP A 20 -12.28 -56.55 -11.58
N PRO A 21 -11.60 -57.63 -12.08
CA PRO A 21 -10.13 -57.86 -12.16
C PRO A 21 -9.63 -58.77 -13.35
N LEU A 22 -8.31 -58.88 -13.49
CA LEU A 22 -7.46 -60.10 -13.73
C LEU A 22 -7.77 -61.22 -14.77
N LEU A 23 -6.66 -61.65 -15.41
CA LEU A 23 -6.23 -63.00 -15.85
C LEU A 23 -6.33 -63.48 -17.34
N TRP A 24 -5.12 -63.72 -17.88
CA TRP A 24 -4.65 -64.63 -18.95
C TRP A 24 -5.63 -65.46 -19.83
N GLY A 25 -5.41 -65.38 -21.15
CA GLY A 25 -5.82 -66.39 -22.16
C GLY A 25 -4.92 -66.36 -23.41
N LYS A 26 -4.71 -67.49 -24.10
CA LYS A 26 -3.76 -67.63 -25.24
C LYS A 26 -4.41 -68.30 -26.48
N LYS A 27 -4.03 -67.85 -27.68
CA LYS A 27 -4.24 -68.44 -29.03
C LYS A 27 -5.68 -68.54 -29.57
N GLY A 28 -5.87 -68.33 -30.88
CA GLY A 28 -7.03 -68.88 -31.62
C GLY A 28 -7.45 -68.12 -32.89
N ASN A 29 -7.05 -68.59 -34.07
CA ASN A 29 -7.35 -68.03 -35.40
C ASN A 29 -8.82 -67.60 -35.67
N GLY A 30 -9.02 -66.29 -35.87
CA GLY A 30 -9.40 -65.72 -37.17
C GLY A 30 -10.79 -65.97 -37.79
N LYS A 31 -11.53 -64.86 -38.00
CA LYS A 31 -12.15 -64.48 -39.30
C LYS A 31 -12.62 -63.02 -39.27
N PHE A 32 -12.21 -62.22 -40.26
CA PHE A 32 -12.65 -60.83 -40.44
C PHE A 32 -13.94 -60.76 -41.29
N PRO A 33 -14.94 -59.93 -40.92
CA PRO A 33 -15.83 -59.28 -41.88
C PRO A 33 -15.14 -58.05 -42.54
N PRO A 34 -15.59 -57.58 -43.71
CA PRO A 34 -14.78 -56.69 -44.55
C PRO A 34 -15.14 -55.18 -44.44
N THR A 35 -14.34 -54.40 -43.71
CA THR A 35 -14.44 -52.91 -43.74
C THR A 35 -13.13 -52.15 -43.49
N ALA A 36 -11.95 -52.79 -43.66
CA ALA A 36 -10.66 -52.16 -43.37
C ALA A 36 -9.51 -52.58 -44.33
N ARG A 37 -9.65 -52.32 -45.63
CA ARG A 37 -8.54 -52.46 -46.63
C ARG A 37 -8.57 -51.38 -47.73
N ARG A 38 -8.33 -50.12 -47.34
CA ARG A 38 -7.82 -49.04 -48.21
C ARG A 38 -6.95 -48.04 -47.43
N ALA A 39 -5.89 -48.56 -46.82
CA ALA A 39 -4.76 -47.80 -46.31
C ALA A 39 -3.54 -48.73 -46.33
N TRP A 40 -2.33 -48.14 -46.39
CA TRP A 40 -1.03 -48.79 -46.62
C TRP A 40 -0.78 -49.25 -48.07
N GLU A 41 0.45 -49.02 -48.54
CA GLU A 41 1.05 -49.41 -49.84
C GLU A 41 0.60 -48.73 -51.15
N VAL A 42 0.44 -47.40 -51.14
CA VAL A 42 1.10 -46.49 -52.12
C VAL A 42 1.48 -45.21 -51.34
N SER A 43 2.72 -44.77 -51.06
CA SER A 43 4.08 -44.94 -51.63
C SER A 43 4.54 -43.68 -52.40
N TRP A 44 5.24 -42.77 -51.67
CA TRP A 44 5.92 -41.51 -52.08
C TRP A 44 4.99 -40.33 -52.50
N ALA A 45 5.28 -39.05 -52.20
CA ALA A 45 6.50 -38.44 -51.64
C ALA A 45 6.25 -37.23 -50.70
N LEU A 46 7.19 -37.00 -49.76
CA LEU A 46 7.55 -35.72 -49.10
C LEU A 46 6.49 -34.82 -48.41
N PRO A 47 6.13 -35.10 -47.14
CA PRO A 47 5.48 -34.14 -46.23
C PRO A 47 6.44 -33.44 -45.23
N GLY A 48 7.76 -33.44 -45.48
CA GLY A 48 8.77 -33.01 -44.50
C GLY A 48 8.93 -31.50 -44.22
N VAL A 49 8.35 -30.63 -45.07
CA VAL A 49 8.50 -29.16 -44.96
C VAL A 49 7.31 -28.52 -44.23
N TRP A 50 6.09 -28.94 -44.59
CA TRP A 50 4.84 -28.29 -44.18
C TRP A 50 4.48 -28.48 -42.70
N GLY A 51 4.88 -29.60 -42.08
CA GLY A 51 4.63 -29.88 -40.66
C GLY A 51 5.45 -29.03 -39.68
N GLY A 52 6.46 -28.31 -40.18
CA GLY A 52 7.20 -27.27 -39.44
C GLY A 52 6.53 -25.90 -39.57
N LEU A 53 6.20 -25.48 -40.79
CA LEU A 53 5.48 -24.21 -41.08
C LEU A 53 4.20 -24.07 -40.26
N ARG A 54 3.37 -25.12 -40.27
CA ARG A 54 2.07 -25.18 -39.58
C ARG A 54 2.15 -24.94 -38.06
N ARG A 55 3.34 -25.04 -37.44
CA ARG A 55 3.55 -24.81 -36.00
C ARG A 55 4.46 -23.62 -35.67
N ALA A 56 5.27 -23.17 -36.62
CA ALA A 56 6.12 -21.99 -36.44
C ALA A 56 5.39 -20.64 -36.71
N LEU A 57 4.10 -20.69 -37.07
CA LEU A 57 3.25 -19.52 -37.27
C LEU A 57 2.26 -19.24 -36.12
N SER A 58 2.25 -20.09 -35.08
CA SER A 58 1.58 -19.82 -33.80
C SER A 58 2.60 -19.97 -32.67
N LEU A 59 3.48 -18.97 -32.52
CA LEU A 59 4.62 -19.05 -31.62
C LEU A 59 4.47 -18.13 -30.38
N PRO A 60 4.06 -18.67 -29.23
CA PRO A 60 4.19 -17.98 -27.95
C PRO A 60 5.63 -17.58 -27.53
N PRO A 61 6.74 -18.24 -27.93
CA PRO A 61 8.07 -17.79 -27.49
C PRO A 61 8.57 -16.53 -28.22
N ALA A 62 7.95 -16.10 -29.32
CA ALA A 62 8.34 -14.86 -30.02
C ALA A 62 7.98 -13.58 -29.24
N PRO A 63 6.71 -13.34 -28.82
CA PRO A 63 6.39 -12.23 -27.93
C PRO A 63 7.15 -12.34 -26.60
N SER A 64 7.16 -13.52 -25.96
CA SER A 64 7.86 -13.70 -24.66
C SER A 64 9.36 -13.37 -24.71
N TRP A 65 10.04 -13.66 -25.82
CA TRP A 65 11.42 -13.23 -26.02
C TRP A 65 11.56 -11.72 -26.24
N MET A 66 10.63 -11.09 -26.99
CA MET A 66 10.62 -9.63 -27.15
C MET A 66 10.29 -8.90 -25.84
N GLU A 67 9.36 -9.42 -25.03
CA GLU A 67 9.05 -8.92 -23.68
C GLU A 67 10.30 -8.96 -22.79
N ALA A 68 11.01 -10.09 -22.78
CA ALA A 68 12.28 -10.24 -22.06
C ALA A 68 13.39 -9.30 -22.57
N CYS A 69 13.35 -8.89 -23.83
CA CYS A 69 14.30 -7.93 -24.42
C CYS A 69 13.89 -6.45 -24.27
N LEU A 70 12.63 -6.17 -23.89
CA LEU A 70 12.05 -4.83 -23.84
C LEU A 70 11.67 -4.37 -22.42
N SER A 71 11.44 -5.32 -21.50
CA SER A 71 10.83 -5.07 -20.18
C SER A 71 9.47 -4.35 -20.28
N GLU A 72 8.73 -4.58 -21.37
CA GLU A 72 7.38 -4.10 -21.62
C GLU A 72 6.49 -5.30 -21.99
N GLU A 73 5.29 -5.37 -21.42
CA GLU A 73 4.26 -6.38 -21.74
C GLU A 73 3.72 -6.17 -23.18
N LEU A 74 3.58 -7.25 -23.96
CA LEU A 74 3.13 -7.17 -25.35
C LEU A 74 1.66 -7.60 -25.51
N PRO A 75 0.96 -7.11 -26.55
CA PRO A 75 -0.40 -7.54 -26.84
C PRO A 75 -0.46 -9.04 -27.18
N PRO A 76 -1.62 -9.70 -26.93
CA PRO A 76 -1.76 -11.14 -27.07
C PRO A 76 -1.43 -11.63 -28.49
N PRO A 77 -1.05 -12.91 -28.69
CA PRO A 77 -0.62 -13.44 -29.98
C PRO A 77 -1.60 -13.21 -31.15
N THR A 78 -2.90 -13.11 -30.85
CA THR A 78 -3.98 -12.77 -31.79
C THR A 78 -3.91 -11.34 -32.35
N GLU A 79 -3.35 -10.39 -31.59
CA GLU A 79 -3.23 -8.97 -31.95
C GLU A 79 -1.78 -8.56 -32.25
N LEU A 80 -0.79 -9.39 -31.86
CA LEU A 80 0.64 -9.13 -32.01
C LEU A 80 1.02 -8.72 -33.44
N GLU A 81 0.56 -9.44 -34.46
CA GLU A 81 0.82 -9.11 -35.86
C GLU A 81 0.41 -7.68 -36.22
N GLU A 82 -0.74 -7.22 -35.69
CA GLU A 82 -1.29 -5.91 -35.98
C GLU A 82 -0.54 -4.80 -35.22
N SER A 83 -0.05 -5.10 -34.01
CA SER A 83 0.81 -4.20 -33.24
C SER A 83 2.17 -3.95 -33.90
N LEU A 84 2.76 -4.96 -34.55
CA LEU A 84 4.07 -4.85 -35.21
C LEU A 84 4.05 -3.94 -36.45
N ARG A 85 2.87 -3.74 -37.08
CA ARG A 85 2.71 -2.91 -38.30
C ARG A 85 3.17 -1.46 -38.12
N ASN A 86 3.06 -0.92 -36.90
CA ASN A 86 3.42 0.46 -36.59
C ASN A 86 4.95 0.64 -36.35
N GLY A 87 5.71 -0.46 -36.38
CA GLY A 87 7.16 -0.50 -36.22
C GLY A 87 7.69 -0.07 -34.86
N VAL A 88 6.87 0.40 -33.91
CA VAL A 88 7.33 0.98 -32.63
C VAL A 88 8.04 -0.09 -31.79
N ILE A 89 7.43 -1.28 -31.68
CA ILE A 89 8.01 -2.44 -30.96
C ILE A 89 9.33 -2.86 -31.62
N LEU A 90 9.36 -2.95 -32.95
CA LEU A 90 10.56 -3.31 -33.73
C LEU A 90 11.69 -2.27 -33.57
N ALA A 91 11.36 -0.97 -33.54
CA ALA A 91 12.33 0.10 -33.33
C ALA A 91 12.84 0.15 -31.88
N LYS A 92 12.00 -0.15 -30.88
CA LYS A 92 12.46 -0.35 -29.49
C LYS A 92 13.41 -1.55 -29.40
N LEU A 93 13.07 -2.68 -30.03
CA LEU A 93 13.94 -3.86 -30.07
C LEU A 93 15.28 -3.54 -30.74
N GLY A 94 15.27 -2.78 -31.84
CA GLY A 94 16.46 -2.25 -32.51
C GLY A 94 17.29 -1.30 -31.64
N HIS A 95 16.67 -0.56 -30.71
CA HIS A 95 17.41 0.25 -29.72
C HIS A 95 18.17 -0.62 -28.72
N CYS A 96 17.61 -1.77 -28.30
CA CYS A 96 18.25 -2.64 -27.29
C CYS A 96 19.60 -3.19 -27.77
N PHE A 97 19.74 -3.51 -29.06
CA PHE A 97 20.99 -4.07 -29.62
C PHE A 97 21.80 -3.11 -30.50
N ALA A 98 21.22 -2.00 -30.98
CA ALA A 98 21.92 -0.97 -31.76
C ALA A 98 21.49 0.47 -31.36
N PRO A 99 21.72 0.89 -30.10
CA PRO A 99 21.23 2.18 -29.58
C PRO A 99 21.84 3.40 -30.29
N THR A 100 22.99 3.22 -30.93
CA THR A 100 23.68 4.19 -31.80
C THR A 100 22.92 4.46 -33.11
N VAL A 101 22.33 3.42 -33.71
CA VAL A 101 21.57 3.49 -34.97
C VAL A 101 20.13 3.95 -34.70
N VAL A 102 19.52 3.42 -33.63
CA VAL A 102 18.12 3.72 -33.27
C VAL A 102 18.04 4.42 -31.89
N PRO A 103 18.38 5.71 -31.77
CA PRO A 103 18.10 6.46 -30.54
C PRO A 103 16.59 6.55 -30.27
N LEU A 104 16.15 6.26 -29.04
CA LEU A 104 14.73 6.34 -28.63
C LEU A 104 14.05 7.67 -28.97
N LYS A 105 14.81 8.78 -29.02
CA LYS A 105 14.33 10.12 -29.40
C LYS A 105 13.94 10.27 -30.88
N LYS A 106 14.29 9.30 -31.75
CA LYS A 106 13.93 9.28 -33.18
C LYS A 106 12.71 8.39 -33.49
N ILE A 107 12.26 7.55 -32.56
CA ILE A 107 11.14 6.64 -32.77
C ILE A 107 9.83 7.46 -32.86
N TYR A 108 9.13 7.33 -33.98
CA TYR A 108 7.85 8.00 -34.19
C TYR A 108 6.74 7.31 -33.37
N ASP A 109 5.98 8.10 -32.60
CA ASP A 109 4.86 7.65 -31.75
C ASP A 109 5.25 6.53 -30.76
N ARG A 110 6.34 6.74 -30.00
CA ARG A 110 6.90 5.79 -29.00
C ARG A 110 5.86 5.20 -28.02
N GLU A 111 4.83 5.96 -27.67
CA GLU A 111 3.76 5.59 -26.73
C GLU A 111 2.53 4.99 -27.44
N GLN A 112 2.56 4.88 -28.77
CA GLN A 112 1.48 4.39 -29.63
C GLN A 112 0.15 5.16 -29.49
N MET A 113 0.19 6.39 -28.98
CA MET A 113 -1.01 7.20 -28.72
C MET A 113 -1.67 7.69 -30.01
N ARG A 114 -0.89 7.97 -31.06
CA ARG A 114 -1.44 8.35 -32.37
C ARG A 114 -1.95 7.11 -33.10
N TYR A 115 -1.25 5.98 -32.99
CA TYR A 115 -1.70 4.70 -33.52
C TYR A 115 -3.07 4.30 -32.93
N LYS A 116 -3.24 4.38 -31.60
CA LYS A 116 -4.51 4.11 -30.91
C LYS A 116 -5.63 5.08 -31.27
N ALA A 117 -5.32 6.34 -31.58
CA ALA A 117 -6.32 7.38 -31.87
C ALA A 117 -6.70 7.51 -33.36
N ALA A 118 -5.80 7.18 -34.29
CA ALA A 118 -5.95 7.46 -35.72
C ALA A 118 -5.45 6.33 -36.66
N GLY A 119 -4.96 5.22 -36.12
CA GLY A 119 -4.47 4.09 -36.90
C GLY A 119 -3.11 4.33 -37.57
N LEU A 120 -2.85 3.59 -38.65
CA LEU A 120 -1.52 3.47 -39.25
C LEU A 120 -1.17 4.67 -40.14
N HIS A 121 -0.30 5.56 -39.65
CA HIS A 121 0.23 6.71 -40.36
C HIS A 121 1.56 6.41 -41.11
N PHE A 122 1.80 7.01 -42.28
CA PHE A 122 2.96 6.70 -43.13
C PHE A 122 4.32 6.79 -42.42
N ARG A 123 4.51 7.73 -41.48
CA ARG A 123 5.75 7.85 -40.67
C ARG A 123 6.09 6.63 -39.80
N HIS A 124 5.17 5.69 -39.59
CA HIS A 124 5.53 4.41 -38.95
C HIS A 124 6.47 3.55 -39.83
N THR A 125 6.57 3.83 -41.14
CA THR A 125 7.61 3.22 -41.99
C THR A 125 9.03 3.62 -41.57
N ASP A 126 9.23 4.81 -40.99
CA ASP A 126 10.53 5.24 -40.46
C ASP A 126 11.00 4.32 -39.33
N ASN A 127 10.09 3.91 -38.43
CA ASN A 127 10.37 2.96 -37.34
C ASN A 127 10.81 1.59 -37.88
N ILE A 128 10.12 1.09 -38.92
CA ILE A 128 10.45 -0.18 -39.58
C ILE A 128 11.84 -0.10 -40.25
N ASN A 129 12.14 1.02 -40.90
CA ASN A 129 13.44 1.25 -41.53
C ASN A 129 14.57 1.30 -40.48
N TYR A 130 14.38 2.01 -39.35
CA TYR A 130 15.34 2.01 -38.24
C TYR A 130 15.66 0.60 -37.72
N TRP A 131 14.67 -0.29 -37.62
CA TRP A 131 14.92 -1.69 -37.23
C TRP A 131 15.70 -2.48 -38.30
N ARG A 132 15.41 -2.27 -39.58
CA ARG A 132 16.14 -2.88 -40.70
C ARG A 132 17.59 -2.38 -40.79
N ASP A 133 17.82 -1.11 -40.49
CA ASP A 133 19.16 -0.52 -40.39
C ASP A 133 19.92 -1.07 -39.17
N ALA A 134 19.24 -1.26 -38.03
CA ALA A 134 19.81 -1.88 -36.84
C ALA A 134 20.27 -3.33 -37.10
N MET A 135 19.43 -4.16 -37.73
CA MET A 135 19.81 -5.53 -38.10
C MET A 135 20.99 -5.57 -39.07
N SER A 136 21.02 -4.63 -40.03
CA SER A 136 22.14 -4.46 -40.97
C SER A 136 23.44 -4.03 -40.26
N HIS A 137 23.34 -3.22 -39.20
CA HIS A 137 24.50 -2.78 -38.39
C HIS A 137 25.09 -3.89 -37.52
N VAL A 138 24.26 -4.77 -36.98
CA VAL A 138 24.71 -5.95 -36.20
C VAL A 138 25.24 -7.08 -37.10
N GLY A 139 25.00 -7.00 -38.42
CA GLY A 139 25.56 -7.95 -39.40
C GLY A 139 24.66 -9.13 -39.74
N LEU A 140 23.34 -9.04 -39.47
CA LEU A 140 22.39 -10.07 -39.88
C LEU A 140 22.35 -10.15 -41.44
N PRO A 141 22.47 -11.34 -42.05
CA PRO A 141 22.47 -11.46 -43.50
C PRO A 141 21.14 -11.00 -44.14
N LEU A 142 21.24 -10.22 -45.21
CA LEU A 142 20.09 -9.59 -45.90
C LEU A 142 18.99 -10.57 -46.36
N ILE A 143 19.32 -11.85 -46.54
CA ILE A 143 18.36 -12.92 -46.87
C ILE A 143 17.26 -13.09 -45.81
N PHE A 144 17.54 -12.76 -44.54
CA PHE A 144 16.56 -12.81 -43.45
C PHE A 144 15.68 -11.56 -43.40
N HIS A 145 16.12 -10.43 -43.96
CA HIS A 145 15.44 -9.14 -43.77
C HIS A 145 14.08 -9.09 -44.50
N PRO A 146 12.99 -8.68 -43.83
CA PRO A 146 11.74 -8.35 -44.47
C PRO A 146 11.82 -7.00 -45.20
N GLU A 147 10.91 -6.79 -46.14
CA GLU A 147 10.68 -5.49 -46.77
C GLU A 147 9.71 -4.65 -45.92
N THR A 148 9.81 -3.33 -46.01
CA THR A 148 8.95 -2.41 -45.24
C THR A 148 7.46 -2.62 -45.55
N THR A 149 7.13 -3.09 -46.76
CA THR A 149 5.80 -3.49 -47.20
C THR A 149 5.32 -4.84 -46.65
N ASP A 150 6.22 -5.75 -46.26
CA ASP A 150 5.83 -7.03 -45.64
C ASP A 150 5.14 -6.79 -44.28
N ILE A 151 5.61 -5.75 -43.58
CA ILE A 151 5.16 -5.32 -42.26
C ILE A 151 4.02 -4.29 -42.37
N TYR A 152 4.26 -3.16 -43.03
CA TYR A 152 3.33 -2.02 -43.04
C TYR A 152 2.01 -2.37 -43.71
N ASP A 153 2.05 -3.04 -44.87
CA ASP A 153 0.86 -3.50 -45.60
C ASP A 153 0.36 -4.88 -45.13
N LYS A 154 1.03 -5.49 -44.12
CA LYS A 154 0.81 -6.88 -43.66
C LYS A 154 0.93 -7.94 -44.77
N LYS A 155 1.67 -7.67 -45.85
CA LYS A 155 1.78 -8.56 -47.02
C LYS A 155 2.49 -9.88 -46.74
N ASN A 156 3.42 -9.92 -45.78
CA ASN A 156 4.19 -11.13 -45.47
C ASN A 156 4.67 -11.12 -44.01
N MET A 157 3.73 -10.98 -43.06
CA MET A 157 4.03 -11.11 -41.62
C MET A 157 4.78 -12.42 -41.25
N PRO A 158 4.57 -13.58 -41.91
CA PRO A 158 5.38 -14.78 -41.69
C PRO A 158 6.90 -14.58 -41.87
N ARG A 159 7.33 -13.76 -42.85
CA ARG A 159 8.75 -13.41 -43.06
C ARG A 159 9.29 -12.53 -41.92
N VAL A 160 8.44 -11.69 -41.31
CA VAL A 160 8.79 -10.83 -40.17
C VAL A 160 9.04 -11.69 -38.93
N VAL A 161 8.14 -12.63 -38.64
CA VAL A 161 8.29 -13.62 -37.55
C VAL A 161 9.54 -14.45 -37.77
N TYR A 162 9.76 -14.98 -38.98
CA TYR A 162 10.98 -15.72 -39.34
C TYR A 162 12.26 -14.89 -39.12
N CYS A 163 12.25 -13.60 -39.47
CA CYS A 163 13.36 -12.67 -39.22
C CYS A 163 13.60 -12.46 -37.71
N ILE A 164 12.54 -12.34 -36.90
CA ILE A 164 12.67 -12.22 -35.43
C ILE A 164 13.33 -13.48 -34.84
N HIS A 165 12.99 -14.68 -35.33
CA HIS A 165 13.66 -15.92 -34.89
C HIS A 165 15.11 -16.06 -35.36
N ALA A 166 15.45 -15.59 -36.56
CA ALA A 166 16.83 -15.52 -37.02
C ALA A 166 17.65 -14.51 -36.19
N LEU A 167 17.05 -13.34 -35.90
CA LEU A 167 17.62 -12.28 -35.08
C LEU A 167 17.82 -12.72 -33.62
N SER A 168 16.86 -13.42 -33.00
CA SER A 168 16.99 -13.88 -31.61
C SER A 168 18.10 -14.92 -31.45
N LEU A 169 18.23 -15.85 -32.40
CA LEU A 169 19.34 -16.80 -32.44
C LEU A 169 20.70 -16.12 -32.69
N TYR A 170 20.72 -15.05 -33.49
CA TYR A 170 21.94 -14.30 -33.80
C TYR A 170 22.40 -13.41 -32.63
N LEU A 171 21.49 -12.66 -32.02
CA LEU A 171 21.78 -11.85 -30.82
C LEU A 171 22.18 -12.73 -29.62
N PHE A 172 21.60 -13.92 -29.47
CA PHE A 172 22.04 -14.90 -28.48
C PHE A 172 23.48 -15.41 -28.75
N LYS A 173 23.84 -15.73 -30.00
CA LYS A 173 25.25 -16.03 -30.37
C LYS A 173 26.21 -14.87 -30.07
N LEU A 174 25.74 -13.63 -30.13
CA LEU A 174 26.53 -12.42 -29.81
C LEU A 174 26.49 -12.03 -28.32
N GLY A 175 25.77 -12.77 -27.47
CA GLY A 175 25.61 -12.43 -26.04
C GLY A 175 24.74 -11.20 -25.75
N LEU A 176 24.05 -10.65 -26.75
CA LEU A 176 23.27 -9.41 -26.67
C LEU A 176 21.79 -9.61 -26.28
N ALA A 177 21.32 -10.86 -26.23
CA ALA A 177 19.93 -11.19 -25.89
C ALA A 177 19.83 -12.59 -25.26
N PRO A 178 18.80 -12.87 -24.44
CA PRO A 178 18.52 -14.22 -23.93
C PRO A 178 18.16 -15.20 -25.05
N GLN A 179 18.28 -16.51 -24.77
CA GLN A 179 17.87 -17.55 -25.71
C GLN A 179 16.34 -17.63 -25.81
N ILE A 180 15.82 -17.70 -27.03
CA ILE A 180 14.39 -17.98 -27.26
C ILE A 180 14.05 -19.43 -26.88
N GLN A 181 13.00 -19.64 -26.07
CA GLN A 181 12.66 -20.96 -25.55
C GLN A 181 12.03 -21.87 -26.61
N ASP A 182 12.51 -23.12 -26.71
CA ASP A 182 11.87 -24.14 -27.54
C ASP A 182 10.68 -24.79 -26.80
N LEU A 183 9.48 -24.27 -27.07
CA LEU A 183 8.22 -24.72 -26.47
C LEU A 183 7.54 -25.87 -27.26
N TYR A 184 8.30 -26.64 -28.05
CA TYR A 184 7.76 -27.76 -28.83
C TYR A 184 7.01 -28.79 -27.97
N GLY A 185 5.67 -28.75 -28.04
CA GLY A 185 4.78 -29.68 -27.32
C GLY A 185 4.48 -29.32 -25.86
N LYS A 186 4.51 -28.03 -25.49
CA LYS A 186 4.16 -27.55 -24.13
C LYS A 186 2.94 -26.62 -24.04
N VAL A 187 2.29 -26.30 -25.16
CA VAL A 187 1.14 -25.39 -25.22
C VAL A 187 0.03 -26.05 -26.03
N ASP A 188 -1.14 -26.21 -25.41
CA ASP A 188 -2.35 -26.69 -26.06
C ASP A 188 -3.13 -25.50 -26.63
N PHE A 189 -3.61 -25.62 -27.88
CA PHE A 189 -4.40 -24.63 -28.60
C PHE A 189 -5.79 -25.20 -28.91
N THR A 190 -6.80 -24.35 -29.09
CA THR A 190 -8.13 -24.80 -29.51
C THR A 190 -8.16 -25.19 -30.99
N GLU A 191 -9.04 -26.13 -31.36
CA GLU A 191 -9.18 -26.56 -32.76
C GLU A 191 -9.64 -25.42 -33.69
N GLU A 192 -10.37 -24.42 -33.15
CA GLU A 192 -10.86 -23.25 -33.88
C GLU A 192 -9.71 -22.30 -34.26
N GLU A 193 -8.77 -22.04 -33.35
CA GLU A 193 -7.55 -21.26 -33.63
C GLU A 193 -6.67 -21.95 -34.69
N ILE A 194 -6.54 -23.28 -34.59
CA ILE A 194 -5.74 -24.09 -35.51
C ILE A 194 -6.31 -24.05 -36.94
N ASP A 195 -7.62 -24.25 -37.12
CA ASP A 195 -8.25 -24.26 -38.45
C ASP A 195 -8.34 -22.85 -39.05
N ASN A 196 -8.58 -21.82 -38.23
CA ASN A 196 -8.64 -20.44 -38.73
C ASN A 196 -7.27 -19.94 -39.23
N MET A 197 -6.19 -20.24 -38.50
CA MET A 197 -4.82 -19.97 -38.93
C MET A 197 -4.44 -20.77 -40.18
N GLN A 198 -4.82 -22.06 -40.26
CA GLN A 198 -4.55 -22.89 -41.43
C GLN A 198 -5.16 -22.27 -42.71
N ARG A 199 -6.40 -21.79 -42.63
CA ARG A 199 -7.11 -21.17 -43.75
C ARG A 199 -6.45 -19.88 -44.26
N GLU A 200 -5.77 -19.11 -43.40
CA GLU A 200 -4.96 -17.97 -43.85
C GLU A 200 -3.63 -18.41 -44.48
N LEU A 201 -2.91 -19.41 -43.96
CA LEU A 201 -1.67 -19.90 -44.59
C LEU A 201 -1.89 -20.37 -46.05
N GLU A 202 -2.97 -21.11 -46.29
CA GLU A 202 -3.31 -21.66 -47.61
C GLU A 202 -3.66 -20.55 -48.63
N LYS A 203 -4.01 -19.35 -48.16
CA LYS A 203 -4.42 -18.18 -48.93
C LYS A 203 -3.28 -17.44 -49.64
N TYR A 204 -2.07 -17.48 -49.07
CA TYR A 204 -0.90 -16.72 -49.56
C TYR A 204 0.14 -17.57 -50.32
N GLY A 205 0.02 -18.90 -50.32
CA GLY A 205 0.83 -19.80 -51.17
C GLY A 205 2.34 -19.84 -50.87
N LEU A 206 2.75 -19.40 -49.68
CA LEU A 206 4.17 -19.22 -49.33
C LEU A 206 4.90 -20.53 -49.02
N GLN A 207 6.04 -20.74 -49.69
CA GLN A 207 7.02 -21.80 -49.38
C GLN A 207 8.11 -21.25 -48.46
N LEU A 208 7.90 -21.30 -47.14
CA LEU A 208 8.92 -20.89 -46.16
C LEU A 208 9.95 -22.02 -45.92
N PRO A 209 11.24 -21.68 -45.67
CA PRO A 209 12.26 -22.66 -45.33
C PRO A 209 12.12 -23.22 -43.90
N THR A 210 12.66 -24.42 -43.67
CA THR A 210 12.53 -25.14 -42.38
C THR A 210 13.37 -24.47 -41.28
N PHE A 211 12.74 -24.14 -40.14
CA PHE A 211 13.37 -23.41 -39.03
C PHE A 211 14.65 -24.09 -38.47
N SER A 212 14.70 -25.41 -38.46
CA SER A 212 15.89 -26.19 -38.06
C SER A 212 17.14 -25.96 -38.91
N LYS A 213 17.03 -25.26 -40.07
CA LYS A 213 18.16 -24.91 -40.92
C LYS A 213 18.71 -23.50 -40.69
N ILE A 214 18.01 -22.64 -39.93
CA ILE A 214 18.42 -21.23 -39.70
C ILE A 214 19.85 -21.16 -39.12
N GLY A 215 20.11 -21.95 -38.07
CA GLY A 215 21.42 -21.98 -37.40
C GLY A 215 22.59 -22.43 -38.28
N GLY A 216 22.33 -23.28 -39.28
CA GLY A 216 23.35 -23.75 -40.24
C GLY A 216 23.58 -22.80 -41.42
N ILE A 217 22.56 -22.03 -41.82
CA ILE A 217 22.71 -20.96 -42.82
C ILE A 217 23.50 -19.79 -42.22
N LEU A 218 23.18 -19.41 -40.97
CA LEU A 218 23.94 -18.42 -40.20
C LEU A 218 25.37 -18.86 -39.86
N ALA A 219 25.69 -20.16 -39.90
CA ALA A 219 27.05 -20.67 -39.74
C ALA A 219 27.86 -20.46 -41.03
N ASN A 220 27.35 -21.00 -42.15
CA ASN A 220 28.06 -21.03 -43.43
C ASN A 220 28.50 -19.65 -43.97
N GLU A 221 27.75 -18.57 -43.76
CA GLU A 221 28.10 -17.23 -44.30
C GLU A 221 28.90 -16.34 -43.32
N LEU A 222 29.06 -16.76 -42.07
CA LEU A 222 29.95 -16.13 -41.07
C LEU A 222 31.29 -16.89 -40.94
N SER A 223 31.64 -17.69 -41.94
CA SER A 223 32.76 -18.64 -41.98
C SER A 223 34.16 -17.98 -42.11
N GLY A 224 34.46 -17.03 -41.23
CA GLY A 224 35.78 -16.44 -41.04
C GLY A 224 36.70 -17.27 -40.13
N ASP A 225 36.18 -17.90 -39.07
CA ASP A 225 36.97 -18.80 -38.20
C ASP A 225 36.14 -19.77 -37.32
N GLU A 226 35.00 -20.29 -37.80
CA GLU A 226 34.16 -21.22 -37.00
C GLU A 226 34.94 -22.46 -36.49
N ALA A 227 35.97 -22.89 -37.21
CA ALA A 227 36.85 -23.98 -36.81
C ALA A 227 37.67 -23.64 -35.55
N ALA A 228 38.22 -22.42 -35.43
CA ALA A 228 38.92 -22.02 -34.21
C ALA A 228 37.96 -21.79 -33.04
N VAL A 229 36.76 -21.27 -33.28
CA VAL A 229 35.72 -21.15 -32.23
C VAL A 229 35.35 -22.54 -31.70
N HIS A 230 35.08 -23.49 -32.59
CA HIS A 230 34.74 -24.86 -32.19
C HIS A 230 35.92 -25.55 -31.47
N ALA A 231 37.15 -25.41 -31.97
CA ALA A 231 38.35 -25.95 -31.32
C ALA A 231 38.60 -25.34 -29.93
N ALA A 232 38.35 -24.03 -29.76
CA ALA A 232 38.46 -23.36 -28.46
C ALA A 232 37.41 -23.89 -27.46
N VAL A 233 36.15 -24.04 -27.90
CA VAL A 233 35.06 -24.62 -27.10
C VAL A 233 35.36 -26.07 -26.72
N LEU A 234 35.90 -26.88 -27.63
CA LEU A 234 36.33 -28.25 -27.32
C LEU A 234 37.49 -28.27 -26.30
N ALA A 235 38.50 -27.41 -26.47
CA ALA A 235 39.62 -27.30 -25.54
C ALA A 235 39.17 -26.86 -24.12
N ILE A 236 38.18 -25.97 -24.02
CA ILE A 236 37.54 -25.62 -22.74
C ILE A 236 36.82 -26.83 -22.14
N ASN A 237 36.02 -27.55 -22.94
CA ASN A 237 35.30 -28.74 -22.48
C ASN A 237 36.24 -29.84 -21.98
N GLU A 238 37.38 -30.06 -22.64
CA GLU A 238 38.43 -30.97 -22.18
C GLU A 238 39.11 -30.48 -20.90
N ALA A 239 39.42 -29.19 -20.79
CA ALA A 239 40.04 -28.64 -19.59
C ALA A 239 39.13 -28.80 -18.35
N VAL A 240 37.82 -28.57 -18.52
CA VAL A 240 36.80 -28.84 -17.49
C VAL A 240 36.80 -30.31 -17.05
N ASP A 241 36.90 -31.26 -17.99
CA ASP A 241 36.96 -32.70 -17.67
C ASP A 241 38.26 -33.10 -16.95
N ARG A 242 39.37 -32.41 -17.22
CA ARG A 242 40.65 -32.63 -16.51
C ARG A 242 40.63 -32.12 -15.07
N GLY A 243 39.64 -31.30 -14.68
CA GLY A 243 39.42 -30.87 -13.30
C GLY A 243 40.36 -29.77 -12.78
N VAL A 244 41.33 -29.30 -13.58
CA VAL A 244 42.37 -28.37 -13.12
C VAL A 244 42.00 -26.93 -13.45
N ALA A 245 41.52 -26.19 -12.45
CA ALA A 245 41.04 -24.80 -12.60
C ALA A 245 42.01 -23.87 -13.36
N ALA A 246 43.33 -23.99 -13.13
CA ALA A 246 44.34 -23.20 -13.85
C ALA A 246 44.42 -23.54 -15.36
N GLN A 247 44.21 -24.80 -15.74
CA GLN A 247 44.14 -25.21 -17.15
C GLN A 247 42.83 -24.75 -17.80
N THR A 248 41.72 -24.84 -17.08
CA THR A 248 40.42 -24.34 -17.53
C THR A 248 40.46 -22.84 -17.74
N MET A 249 41.01 -22.06 -16.80
CA MET A 249 41.18 -20.62 -16.98
C MET A 249 42.11 -20.28 -18.16
N ALA A 250 43.15 -21.07 -18.42
CA ALA A 250 43.99 -20.90 -19.60
C ALA A 250 43.23 -21.20 -20.92
N ALA A 251 42.33 -22.17 -20.93
CA ALA A 251 41.47 -22.47 -22.07
C ALA A 251 40.37 -21.40 -22.29
N LEU A 252 39.76 -20.90 -21.21
CA LEU A 252 38.73 -19.84 -21.26
C LEU A 252 39.29 -18.53 -21.84
N ARG A 253 40.55 -18.20 -21.55
CA ARG A 253 41.26 -17.02 -22.10
C ARG A 253 41.58 -17.11 -23.60
N ASN A 254 41.28 -18.22 -24.28
CA ASN A 254 41.53 -18.34 -25.72
C ASN A 254 40.71 -17.29 -26.50
N PRO A 255 41.33 -16.35 -27.25
CA PRO A 255 40.58 -15.31 -27.96
C PRO A 255 39.54 -15.87 -28.95
N SER A 256 39.82 -17.02 -29.56
CA SER A 256 38.89 -17.71 -30.45
C SER A 256 37.64 -18.26 -29.74
N ALA A 257 37.63 -18.36 -28.40
CA ALA A 257 36.42 -18.72 -27.66
C ALA A 257 35.39 -17.57 -27.61
N MET A 258 35.79 -16.33 -27.90
CA MET A 258 34.94 -15.14 -27.87
C MET A 258 34.16 -15.00 -26.56
N LEU A 259 34.84 -15.21 -25.43
CA LEU A 259 34.27 -15.10 -24.09
C LEU A 259 34.57 -13.73 -23.47
N LEU A 260 33.60 -13.21 -22.70
CA LEU A 260 33.62 -11.90 -22.06
C LEU A 260 33.65 -12.02 -20.53
N ASP A 261 34.04 -10.93 -19.87
CA ASP A 261 33.98 -10.72 -18.42
C ASP A 261 34.69 -11.79 -17.55
N LEU A 262 35.76 -12.39 -18.09
CA LEU A 262 36.58 -13.37 -17.39
C LEU A 262 37.44 -12.73 -16.26
N ARG A 263 37.20 -13.14 -15.02
CA ARG A 263 37.88 -12.70 -13.79
C ARG A 263 38.90 -13.73 -13.35
N GLU A 264 40.15 -13.32 -13.07
CA GLU A 264 41.22 -14.28 -12.73
C GLU A 264 40.98 -15.02 -11.42
N GLY A 265 40.44 -14.34 -10.40
CA GLY A 265 40.17 -14.93 -9.08
C GLY A 265 39.10 -16.03 -9.10
N LEU A 266 38.14 -15.95 -10.02
CA LEU A 266 37.02 -16.90 -10.12
C LEU A 266 37.35 -18.18 -10.91
N ALA A 267 38.62 -18.42 -11.27
CA ALA A 267 39.06 -19.62 -11.99
C ALA A 267 38.58 -20.95 -11.35
N GLY A 268 38.49 -21.00 -10.02
CA GLY A 268 37.94 -22.14 -9.28
C GLY A 268 36.41 -22.27 -9.41
N ALA A 269 35.68 -21.16 -9.28
CA ALA A 269 34.23 -21.11 -9.43
C ALA A 269 33.79 -21.46 -10.86
N TYR A 270 34.47 -20.93 -11.89
CA TYR A 270 34.24 -21.30 -13.29
C TYR A 270 34.42 -22.80 -13.52
N GLN A 271 35.51 -23.39 -13.01
CA GLN A 271 35.77 -24.81 -13.14
C GLN A 271 34.64 -25.66 -12.54
N GLU A 272 34.20 -25.34 -11.33
CA GLU A 272 33.16 -26.10 -10.66
C GLU A 272 31.78 -25.90 -11.30
N MET A 273 31.42 -24.67 -11.69
CA MET A 273 30.12 -24.39 -12.32
C MET A 273 30.02 -25.01 -13.72
N LEU A 274 31.06 -24.91 -14.55
CA LEU A 274 31.09 -25.57 -15.86
C LEU A 274 31.08 -27.11 -15.73
N ARG A 275 31.73 -27.66 -14.70
CA ARG A 275 31.69 -29.11 -14.41
C ARG A 275 30.28 -29.57 -14.00
N ARG A 276 29.55 -28.79 -13.19
CA ARG A 276 28.14 -29.06 -12.84
C ARG A 276 27.25 -29.02 -14.09
N ALA A 277 27.36 -27.96 -14.90
CA ALA A 277 26.59 -27.82 -16.14
C ALA A 277 26.82 -29.00 -17.12
N LYS A 278 28.06 -29.48 -17.28
CA LYS A 278 28.34 -30.70 -18.09
C LYS A 278 27.69 -31.95 -17.53
N LEU A 279 27.67 -32.12 -16.19
CA LEU A 279 27.06 -33.27 -15.53
C LEU A 279 25.54 -33.29 -15.69
N GLU A 280 24.89 -32.13 -15.52
CA GLU A 280 23.45 -31.95 -15.71
C GLU A 280 23.04 -32.18 -17.18
N LYS A 281 23.78 -31.60 -18.13
CA LYS A 281 23.54 -31.82 -19.56
C LYS A 281 23.68 -33.30 -19.94
N GLY A 282 24.74 -33.95 -19.44
CA GLY A 282 24.97 -35.38 -19.64
C GLY A 282 23.93 -36.30 -19.00
N SER A 283 23.30 -35.90 -17.88
CA SER A 283 22.20 -36.66 -17.28
C SER A 283 20.90 -36.53 -18.08
N ASN A 284 20.60 -35.34 -18.59
CA ASN A 284 19.47 -35.07 -19.47
C ASN A 284 19.58 -35.82 -20.82
N ALA A 285 20.78 -35.85 -21.40
CA ALA A 285 21.09 -36.59 -22.64
C ALA A 285 20.84 -38.10 -22.51
N ARG A 286 21.18 -38.68 -21.35
CA ARG A 286 21.09 -40.13 -21.09
C ARG A 286 19.65 -40.68 -21.20
N ASN A 287 18.65 -39.82 -21.17
CA ASN A 287 17.23 -40.16 -21.33
C ASN A 287 16.76 -40.23 -22.81
N ARG A 288 17.62 -39.89 -23.80
CA ARG A 288 17.25 -39.79 -25.22
C ARG A 288 18.08 -40.63 -26.19
N GLY A 289 19.17 -41.25 -25.72
CA GLY A 289 20.14 -41.99 -26.55
C GLY A 289 21.42 -41.16 -26.74
N GLU A 290 22.58 -41.81 -26.82
CA GLU A 290 23.87 -41.12 -26.65
C GLU A 290 24.50 -40.67 -27.98
N ASP A 291 24.65 -39.36 -28.16
CA ASP A 291 25.70 -38.76 -29.00
C ASP A 291 26.74 -38.06 -28.10
N ILE A 292 27.98 -37.94 -28.58
CA ILE A 292 29.12 -37.35 -27.87
C ILE A 292 28.90 -35.84 -27.67
N TYR A 293 28.26 -35.17 -28.64
CA TYR A 293 28.00 -33.73 -28.60
C TYR A 293 27.04 -33.31 -27.48
N ASP A 294 26.14 -34.20 -27.04
CA ASP A 294 25.18 -33.89 -25.97
C ASP A 294 25.86 -33.66 -24.60
N ARG A 295 27.11 -34.08 -24.42
CA ARG A 295 27.88 -33.90 -23.17
C ARG A 295 28.79 -32.66 -23.18
N CYS A 296 28.89 -31.95 -24.29
CA CYS A 296 29.71 -30.76 -24.43
C CYS A 296 28.86 -29.48 -24.24
N LEU A 297 29.41 -28.49 -23.52
CA LEU A 297 28.85 -27.14 -23.48
C LEU A 297 29.20 -26.40 -24.76
N THR A 298 28.24 -25.68 -25.32
CA THR A 298 28.43 -24.69 -26.39
C THR A 298 29.04 -23.40 -25.82
N GLN A 299 29.57 -22.55 -26.70
CA GLN A 299 30.13 -21.24 -26.33
C GLN A 299 29.15 -20.38 -25.52
N ALA A 300 27.86 -20.34 -25.90
CA ALA A 300 26.83 -19.59 -25.18
C ALA A 300 26.47 -20.21 -23.81
N GLU A 301 26.45 -21.55 -23.68
CA GLU A 301 26.32 -22.20 -22.37
C GLU A 301 27.53 -21.92 -21.47
N ILE A 302 28.75 -21.86 -22.03
CA ILE A 302 29.97 -21.51 -21.29
C ILE A 302 29.87 -20.05 -20.79
N GLN A 303 29.53 -19.09 -21.66
CA GLN A 303 29.36 -17.69 -21.27
C GLN A 303 28.24 -17.51 -20.22
N GLY A 304 27.10 -18.19 -20.38
CA GLY A 304 26.01 -18.13 -19.41
C GLY A 304 26.42 -18.61 -18.01
N ASN A 305 27.29 -19.61 -17.91
CA ASN A 305 27.84 -20.07 -16.63
C ASN A 305 28.95 -19.13 -16.10
N ILE A 306 29.76 -18.51 -16.95
CA ILE A 306 30.72 -17.47 -16.53
C ILE A 306 29.97 -16.28 -15.91
N ASN A 307 28.90 -15.81 -16.56
CA ASN A 307 28.09 -14.70 -16.06
C ASN A 307 27.47 -15.03 -14.69
N LYS A 308 26.90 -16.24 -14.53
CA LYS A 308 26.37 -16.71 -13.23
C LYS A 308 27.44 -16.78 -12.15
N ALA A 309 28.63 -17.29 -12.46
CA ALA A 309 29.75 -17.34 -11.51
C ALA A 309 30.27 -15.94 -11.15
N ASN A 310 30.24 -14.99 -12.09
CA ASN A 310 30.58 -13.59 -11.82
C ASN A 310 29.57 -12.91 -10.89
N VAL A 311 28.26 -13.15 -11.09
CA VAL A 311 27.21 -12.65 -10.18
C VAL A 311 27.41 -13.26 -8.79
N HIS A 312 27.55 -14.57 -8.69
CA HIS A 312 27.76 -15.27 -7.41
C HIS A 312 28.99 -14.75 -6.66
N GLY A 313 30.13 -14.59 -7.34
CA GLY A 313 31.35 -14.03 -6.72
C GLY A 313 31.23 -12.55 -6.33
N ALA A 314 30.38 -11.76 -6.99
CA ALA A 314 30.08 -10.40 -6.57
C ALA A 314 29.11 -10.35 -5.37
N LEU A 315 28.17 -11.30 -5.27
CA LEU A 315 27.30 -11.48 -4.11
C LEU A 315 28.07 -12.03 -2.89
N GLU A 316 29.06 -12.89 -3.10
CA GLU A 316 30.03 -13.30 -2.07
C GLU A 316 30.74 -12.06 -1.47
N GLU A 317 31.31 -11.17 -2.30
CA GLU A 317 31.97 -9.93 -1.81
C GLU A 317 30.99 -8.93 -1.14
N VAL A 318 29.69 -8.96 -1.49
CA VAL A 318 28.63 -8.22 -0.77
C VAL A 318 28.42 -8.82 0.62
N ASP A 319 28.23 -10.14 0.72
CA ASP A 319 28.01 -10.84 1.98
C ASP A 319 29.20 -10.71 2.93
N ASP A 320 30.41 -10.84 2.39
CA ASP A 320 31.70 -10.66 3.07
C ASP A 320 31.83 -9.24 3.67
N ALA A 321 31.19 -8.23 3.07
CA ALA A 321 31.11 -6.87 3.61
C ALA A 321 29.98 -6.67 4.63
N LEU A 322 28.85 -7.38 4.49
CA LEU A 322 27.77 -7.42 5.48
C LEU A 322 28.24 -8.10 6.78
N GLU A 323 28.93 -9.25 6.70
CA GLU A 323 29.48 -9.94 7.89
C GLU A 323 30.49 -9.08 8.65
N ARG A 324 31.29 -8.28 7.92
CA ARG A 324 32.27 -7.35 8.50
C ARG A 324 31.66 -6.04 8.99
N GLN A 325 30.40 -5.77 8.65
CA GLN A 325 29.73 -4.46 8.84
C GLN A 325 30.55 -3.29 8.27
N ASP A 326 31.28 -3.52 7.16
CA ASP A 326 32.12 -2.52 6.50
C ASP A 326 31.34 -1.86 5.36
N ALA A 327 30.59 -0.80 5.70
CA ALA A 327 29.84 -0.03 4.71
C ALA A 327 30.75 0.48 3.56
N PRO A 328 31.93 1.09 3.82
CA PRO A 328 32.88 1.45 2.76
C PRO A 328 33.34 0.32 1.85
N ALA A 329 33.35 -0.95 2.28
CA ALA A 329 33.58 -2.12 1.44
C ALA A 329 32.31 -2.54 0.68
N LEU A 330 31.16 -2.60 1.36
CA LEU A 330 29.85 -2.91 0.78
C LEU A 330 29.56 -2.01 -0.44
N PHE A 331 29.84 -0.70 -0.33
CA PHE A 331 29.66 0.22 -1.46
C PHE A 331 30.50 -0.16 -2.70
N ARG A 332 31.68 -0.75 -2.52
CA ARG A 332 32.55 -1.17 -3.63
C ARG A 332 32.04 -2.46 -4.27
N ALA A 333 31.55 -3.40 -3.46
CA ALA A 333 30.94 -4.63 -3.95
C ALA A 333 29.65 -4.32 -4.74
N LEU A 334 28.78 -3.45 -4.20
CA LEU A 334 27.57 -2.96 -4.87
C LEU A 334 27.84 -2.07 -6.10
N GLN A 335 29.08 -1.62 -6.31
CA GLN A 335 29.50 -0.93 -7.53
C GLN A 335 29.97 -1.88 -8.65
N ASP A 336 29.97 -3.19 -8.43
CA ASP A 336 30.35 -4.16 -9.45
C ASP A 336 29.37 -4.16 -10.64
N PRO A 337 29.84 -3.93 -11.89
CA PRO A 337 28.97 -3.82 -13.05
C PRO A 337 28.21 -5.12 -13.38
N VAL A 338 28.64 -6.28 -12.89
CA VAL A 338 27.95 -7.56 -13.12
C VAL A 338 26.67 -7.67 -12.29
N LEU A 339 26.60 -7.02 -11.11
CA LEU A 339 25.36 -6.91 -10.36
C LEU A 339 24.32 -6.00 -11.06
N ALA A 340 24.73 -5.24 -12.09
CA ALA A 340 23.90 -4.37 -12.92
C ALA A 340 23.07 -3.29 -12.17
N LEU A 341 23.36 -3.09 -10.89
CA LEU A 341 22.56 -2.31 -9.93
C LEU A 341 22.42 -0.85 -10.37
N ARG A 342 21.19 -0.34 -10.23
CA ARG A 342 20.83 1.02 -10.63
C ARG A 342 20.61 1.91 -9.39
N CYS A 343 20.74 3.22 -9.58
CA CYS A 343 20.40 4.23 -8.58
C CYS A 343 21.17 4.16 -7.23
N LEU A 344 22.35 3.54 -7.18
CA LEU A 344 23.19 3.50 -5.97
C LEU A 344 23.61 4.93 -5.53
N ARG A 345 23.16 5.38 -4.35
CA ARG A 345 23.43 6.70 -3.76
C ARG A 345 24.47 6.60 -2.65
N ARG A 346 25.57 7.34 -2.75
CA ARG A 346 26.64 7.34 -1.73
C ARG A 346 26.15 7.81 -0.35
N ASP A 347 25.20 8.74 -0.31
CA ASP A 347 24.66 9.31 0.92
C ASP A 347 23.87 8.29 1.76
N ASN A 348 23.38 7.22 1.14
CA ASN A 348 22.51 6.22 1.76
C ASN A 348 23.27 4.98 2.24
N LEU A 349 24.60 5.05 2.30
CA LEU A 349 25.46 3.87 2.48
C LEU A 349 25.17 3.10 3.76
N ASP A 350 25.15 3.77 4.91
CA ASP A 350 24.91 3.11 6.20
C ASP A 350 23.48 2.52 6.27
N ARG A 351 22.53 3.13 5.57
CA ARG A 351 21.14 2.64 5.42
C ARG A 351 21.05 1.40 4.51
N TYR A 352 21.91 1.28 3.49
CA TYR A 352 22.02 0.05 2.70
C TYR A 352 22.61 -1.09 3.54
N LEU A 353 23.62 -0.81 4.37
CA LEU A 353 24.19 -1.80 5.27
C LEU A 353 23.14 -2.32 6.28
N GLU A 354 22.38 -1.42 6.91
CA GLU A 354 21.29 -1.77 7.83
C GLU A 354 20.19 -2.60 7.15
N GLN A 355 19.68 -2.15 6.00
CA GLN A 355 18.62 -2.87 5.27
C GLN A 355 19.09 -4.25 4.79
N LEU A 356 20.23 -4.36 4.10
CA LEU A 356 20.70 -5.63 3.55
C LEU A 356 21.14 -6.61 4.66
N SER A 357 21.62 -6.12 5.81
CA SER A 357 21.84 -6.98 6.98
C SER A 357 20.52 -7.54 7.51
N THR A 358 19.47 -6.71 7.58
CA THR A 358 18.12 -7.13 8.00
C THR A 358 17.52 -8.15 7.03
N ASP A 359 17.65 -7.91 5.72
CA ASP A 359 17.14 -8.79 4.67
C ASP A 359 17.84 -10.17 4.71
N ARG A 360 19.17 -10.17 4.95
CA ARG A 360 19.98 -11.39 5.16
C ARG A 360 19.54 -12.17 6.41
N GLU A 361 19.34 -11.49 7.54
CA GLU A 361 18.85 -12.12 8.78
C GLU A 361 17.45 -12.71 8.59
N GLN A 362 16.55 -12.01 7.90
CA GLN A 362 15.21 -12.50 7.57
C GLN A 362 15.26 -13.75 6.67
N LYS A 363 16.06 -13.73 5.59
CA LYS A 363 16.26 -14.89 4.70
C LYS A 363 16.80 -16.09 5.48
N ALA A 364 17.76 -15.87 6.39
CA ALA A 364 18.33 -16.93 7.22
C ALA A 364 17.31 -17.53 8.22
N LEU A 365 16.37 -16.73 8.74
CA LEU A 365 15.27 -17.21 9.59
C LEU A 365 14.23 -18.02 8.80
N GLU A 366 13.92 -17.63 7.56
CA GLU A 366 12.96 -18.33 6.70
C GLU A 366 13.50 -19.66 6.15
N LEU A 367 14.78 -19.70 5.76
CA LEU A 367 15.45 -20.91 5.28
C LEU A 367 15.93 -21.84 6.42
N GLY A 368 16.17 -21.29 7.61
CA GLY A 368 16.75 -22.02 8.76
C GLY A 368 18.27 -22.24 8.67
N TYR A 369 18.93 -21.61 7.70
CA TYR A 369 20.38 -21.56 7.52
C TYR A 369 20.77 -20.25 6.81
N VAL A 370 22.00 -19.78 6.99
CA VAL A 370 22.52 -18.60 6.29
C VAL A 370 22.81 -18.97 4.83
N ASP A 371 22.27 -18.17 3.91
CA ASP A 371 22.50 -18.25 2.47
C ASP A 371 22.70 -16.84 1.91
N LEU A 372 23.26 -16.72 0.71
CA LEU A 372 23.50 -15.43 0.05
C LEU A 372 22.17 -14.75 -0.34
N LEU A 373 22.16 -13.42 -0.30
CA LEU A 373 21.12 -12.63 -0.96
C LEU A 373 21.25 -12.78 -2.49
N GLU A 374 20.12 -12.93 -3.17
CA GLU A 374 20.01 -12.96 -4.63
C GLU A 374 20.17 -11.55 -5.22
N GLN A 375 20.51 -11.46 -6.50
CA GLN A 375 20.76 -10.18 -7.18
C GLN A 375 19.51 -9.27 -7.13
N GLU A 376 18.34 -9.88 -7.28
CA GLU A 376 17.02 -9.27 -7.20
C GLU A 376 16.68 -8.79 -5.78
N GLU A 377 17.08 -9.54 -4.74
CA GLU A 377 16.90 -9.15 -3.32
C GLU A 377 17.78 -7.93 -2.98
N VAL A 378 19.05 -7.94 -3.43
CA VAL A 378 19.98 -6.82 -3.24
C VAL A 378 19.49 -5.55 -3.98
N GLU A 379 18.98 -5.67 -5.21
CA GLU A 379 18.38 -4.53 -5.91
C GLU A 379 17.12 -4.03 -5.19
N ALA A 380 16.24 -4.93 -4.72
CA ALA A 380 15.05 -4.57 -3.97
C ALA A 380 15.36 -3.80 -2.67
N GLY A 381 16.35 -4.25 -1.88
CA GLY A 381 16.80 -3.56 -0.67
C GLY A 381 17.33 -2.16 -0.94
N ILE A 382 18.17 -2.00 -1.97
CA ILE A 382 18.71 -0.69 -2.41
C ILE A 382 17.59 0.25 -2.87
N LEU A 383 16.65 -0.24 -3.67
CA LEU A 383 15.49 0.54 -4.13
C LEU A 383 14.57 0.92 -2.96
N ALA A 384 14.34 0.03 -2.00
CA ALA A 384 13.55 0.31 -0.80
C ALA A 384 14.18 1.42 0.06
N VAL A 385 15.49 1.37 0.31
CA VAL A 385 16.22 2.43 1.03
C VAL A 385 16.16 3.75 0.28
N ASN A 386 16.40 3.74 -1.04
CA ASN A 386 16.33 4.95 -1.86
C ASN A 386 14.94 5.60 -1.88
N LYS A 387 13.87 4.78 -1.84
CA LYS A 387 12.49 5.26 -1.75
C LYS A 387 12.20 5.85 -0.37
N LYS A 388 12.55 5.16 0.72
CA LYS A 388 12.42 5.64 2.11
C LYS A 388 13.11 7.01 2.29
N ASP A 389 14.34 7.11 1.80
CA ASP A 389 15.17 8.31 1.78
C ASP A 389 14.53 9.47 0.98
N GLU A 390 13.99 9.19 -0.20
CA GLU A 390 13.37 10.24 -1.03
C GLU A 390 12.03 10.72 -0.46
N GLU A 391 11.24 9.82 0.15
CA GLU A 391 10.02 10.17 0.89
C GLU A 391 10.33 11.01 2.14
N GLU A 392 11.38 10.68 2.91
CA GLU A 392 11.83 11.47 4.06
C GLU A 392 12.30 12.87 3.63
N ARG A 393 13.12 12.95 2.55
CA ARG A 393 13.54 14.23 1.96
C ARG A 393 12.35 15.02 1.39
N ALA A 394 11.28 14.38 0.94
CA ALA A 394 10.05 15.06 0.52
C ALA A 394 9.27 15.61 1.73
N MET A 395 9.06 14.79 2.76
CA MET A 395 8.38 15.17 4.01
C MET A 395 9.05 16.36 4.70
N LEU A 396 10.37 16.36 4.83
CA LEU A 396 11.12 17.48 5.42
C LEU A 396 10.99 18.77 4.59
N ARG A 397 10.90 18.67 3.25
CA ARG A 397 10.64 19.83 2.38
C ARG A 397 9.21 20.35 2.53
N ALA A 398 8.21 19.47 2.60
CA ALA A 398 6.82 19.84 2.79
C ALA A 398 6.60 20.53 4.16
N VAL A 399 7.14 19.96 5.24
CA VAL A 399 7.12 20.56 6.60
C VAL A 399 7.81 21.93 6.63
N SER A 400 8.90 22.12 5.90
CA SER A 400 9.55 23.43 5.75
C SER A 400 8.67 24.42 4.96
N GLN A 401 8.00 23.98 3.90
CA GLN A 401 7.06 24.82 3.13
C GLN A 401 5.82 25.21 3.93
N ILE A 402 5.25 24.29 4.71
CA ILE A 402 4.16 24.55 5.66
C ILE A 402 4.58 25.61 6.67
N ASN A 403 5.73 25.45 7.32
CA ASN A 403 6.25 26.44 8.26
C ASN A 403 6.44 27.81 7.61
N ALA A 404 6.96 27.86 6.38
CA ALA A 404 7.13 29.10 5.62
C ALA A 404 5.80 29.72 5.13
N ALA A 405 4.74 28.94 4.93
CA ALA A 405 3.40 29.44 4.61
C ALA A 405 2.72 30.03 5.86
N ILE A 406 2.77 29.33 7.00
CA ILE A 406 2.22 29.81 8.28
C ILE A 406 2.87 31.15 8.67
N HIS A 407 4.19 31.31 8.49
CA HIS A 407 4.90 32.57 8.68
C HIS A 407 4.44 33.71 7.76
N ARG A 408 4.10 33.40 6.50
CA ARG A 408 3.60 34.39 5.52
C ARG A 408 2.18 34.86 5.85
N GLY A 409 1.39 34.05 6.56
CA GLY A 409 0.04 34.42 7.00
C GLY A 409 -1.04 34.30 5.92
N VAL A 410 -0.72 33.71 4.76
CA VAL A 410 -1.62 33.64 3.61
C VAL A 410 -2.46 32.37 3.69
N LEU A 411 -3.75 32.53 3.99
CA LEU A 411 -4.71 31.43 4.21
C LEU A 411 -4.63 30.32 3.13
N ALA A 412 -4.56 30.71 1.86
CA ALA A 412 -4.52 29.79 0.72
C ALA A 412 -3.20 29.01 0.66
N GLU A 413 -2.05 29.69 0.78
CA GLU A 413 -0.73 29.04 0.76
C GLU A 413 -0.56 28.06 1.92
N THR A 414 -1.09 28.39 3.11
CA THR A 414 -1.02 27.51 4.29
C THR A 414 -1.89 26.27 4.10
N VAL A 415 -3.11 26.37 3.58
CA VAL A 415 -3.91 25.16 3.26
C VAL A 415 -3.29 24.34 2.13
N GLU A 416 -2.80 24.99 1.07
CA GLU A 416 -2.15 24.31 -0.06
C GLU A 416 -0.91 23.52 0.40
N ALA A 417 -0.08 24.10 1.26
CA ALA A 417 1.08 23.42 1.84
C ALA A 417 0.69 22.29 2.83
N LEU A 418 -0.35 22.48 3.65
CA LEU A 418 -0.86 21.44 4.56
C LEU A 418 -1.48 20.26 3.81
N MET A 419 -1.98 20.48 2.59
CA MET A 419 -2.53 19.44 1.71
C MET A 419 -1.48 18.68 0.89
N ASP A 420 -0.17 18.98 1.02
CA ASP A 420 0.89 18.21 0.35
C ASP A 420 0.95 16.78 0.95
N PRO A 421 0.66 15.72 0.18
CA PRO A 421 0.73 14.35 0.68
C PRO A 421 2.13 13.94 1.16
N ALA A 422 3.20 14.63 0.73
CA ALA A 422 4.54 14.41 1.25
C ALA A 422 4.66 14.77 2.74
N ALA A 423 3.86 15.71 3.27
CA ALA A 423 3.86 16.09 4.68
C ALA A 423 3.33 14.98 5.61
N ARG A 424 2.63 13.98 5.07
CA ARG A 424 2.00 12.86 5.81
C ARG A 424 1.07 13.33 6.95
N LEU A 425 0.29 14.37 6.69
CA LEU A 425 -0.67 14.94 7.63
C LEU A 425 -2.08 14.31 7.50
N PRO A 426 -2.97 14.48 8.50
CA PRO A 426 -4.38 14.09 8.41
C PRO A 426 -5.15 14.89 7.34
N ASP A 427 -6.40 14.50 7.07
CA ASP A 427 -7.30 15.23 6.16
C ASP A 427 -7.40 16.72 6.53
N VAL A 428 -7.14 17.60 5.57
CA VAL A 428 -7.21 19.06 5.70
C VAL A 428 -8.46 19.57 4.95
N TYR A 429 -9.25 20.44 5.60
CA TYR A 429 -10.49 20.96 5.02
C TYR A 429 -10.35 22.43 4.59
N PRO A 430 -10.28 22.76 3.28
CA PRO A 430 -9.99 24.12 2.81
C PRO A 430 -10.93 25.22 3.30
N LEU A 431 -12.17 24.86 3.67
CA LEU A 431 -13.13 25.77 4.31
C LEU A 431 -12.57 26.37 5.61
N ALA A 432 -11.77 25.61 6.37
CA ALA A 432 -11.20 26.01 7.64
C ALA A 432 -9.83 26.70 7.53
N ALA A 433 -9.46 27.23 6.36
CA ALA A 433 -8.21 27.98 6.17
C ALA A 433 -7.96 29.09 7.23
N PRO A 434 -8.96 29.88 7.69
CA PRO A 434 -8.77 30.84 8.77
C PRO A 434 -8.38 30.19 10.10
N LEU A 435 -8.97 29.03 10.41
CA LEU A 435 -8.74 28.29 11.65
C LEU A 435 -7.32 27.71 11.70
N TYR A 436 -6.89 27.01 10.63
CA TYR A 436 -5.53 26.44 10.56
C TYR A 436 -4.47 27.55 10.63
N GLN A 437 -4.58 28.61 9.81
CA GLN A 437 -3.60 29.69 9.81
C GLN A 437 -3.52 30.40 11.17
N HIS A 438 -4.65 30.65 11.83
CA HIS A 438 -4.65 31.35 13.12
C HIS A 438 -4.01 30.48 14.21
N GLN A 439 -4.46 29.24 14.36
CA GLN A 439 -4.05 28.37 15.47
C GLN A 439 -2.61 27.85 15.29
N LEU A 440 -2.22 27.46 14.08
CA LEU A 440 -0.84 27.05 13.80
C LEU A 440 0.14 28.22 13.98
N ALA A 441 -0.24 29.46 13.63
CA ALA A 441 0.61 30.63 13.90
C ALA A 441 0.72 30.97 15.39
N LEU A 442 -0.28 30.64 16.22
CA LEU A 442 -0.16 30.76 17.68
C LEU A 442 0.82 29.73 18.25
N LEU A 443 0.73 28.47 17.83
CA LEU A 443 1.67 27.41 18.23
C LEU A 443 3.11 27.73 17.77
N GLN A 444 3.27 28.12 16.50
CA GLN A 444 4.57 28.48 15.91
C GLN A 444 5.25 29.66 16.64
N ARG A 445 4.47 30.62 17.18
CA ARG A 445 4.97 31.73 18.02
C ARG A 445 5.35 31.31 19.44
N GLN A 446 4.82 30.19 19.94
CA GLN A 446 5.14 29.66 21.27
C GLN A 446 6.30 28.67 21.23
N HIS A 447 6.54 27.99 20.10
CA HIS A 447 7.61 27.02 19.96
C HIS A 447 9.01 27.69 19.95
N PRO A 448 10.00 27.23 20.75
CA PRO A 448 11.29 27.93 20.92
C PRO A 448 12.15 28.14 19.68
N ARG A 449 11.87 27.44 18.56
CA ARG A 449 12.59 27.61 17.28
C ARG A 449 11.82 28.45 16.25
N GLY A 450 10.56 28.79 16.49
CA GLY A 450 9.68 29.38 15.48
C GLY A 450 9.25 28.41 14.37
N GLU A 451 9.59 27.13 14.43
CA GLU A 451 9.24 26.11 13.43
C GLU A 451 8.61 24.89 14.11
N LEU A 452 7.45 24.44 13.66
CA LEU A 452 6.77 23.25 14.16
C LEU A 452 7.29 21.99 13.46
N VAL A 453 7.53 20.90 14.20
CA VAL A 453 7.96 19.62 13.62
C VAL A 453 6.78 18.81 13.06
N GLN A 454 7.06 17.74 12.31
CA GLN A 454 6.02 16.95 11.64
C GLN A 454 4.98 16.37 12.62
N GLU A 455 5.42 15.87 13.77
CA GLU A 455 4.56 15.31 14.82
C GLU A 455 3.64 16.39 15.46
N GLU A 456 4.18 17.58 15.73
CA GLU A 456 3.40 18.72 16.24
C GLU A 456 2.36 19.19 15.20
N LEU A 457 2.75 19.26 13.92
CA LEU A 457 1.83 19.58 12.83
C LEU A 457 0.75 18.50 12.66
N PHE A 458 1.08 17.22 12.81
CA PHE A 458 0.13 16.13 12.72
C PHE A 458 -0.96 16.27 13.79
N VAL A 459 -0.57 16.35 15.06
CA VAL A 459 -1.52 16.47 16.20
C VAL A 459 -2.32 17.77 16.13
N ALA A 460 -1.68 18.88 15.75
CA ALA A 460 -2.39 20.15 15.60
C ALA A 460 -3.40 20.11 14.44
N VAL A 461 -3.06 19.54 13.29
CA VAL A 461 -3.98 19.42 12.15
C VAL A 461 -5.11 18.44 12.45
N GLU A 462 -4.85 17.30 13.10
CA GLU A 462 -5.86 16.33 13.53
C GLU A 462 -6.96 17.00 14.38
N MET A 463 -6.54 17.71 15.43
CA MET A 463 -7.41 18.48 16.32
C MET A 463 -8.18 19.59 15.58
N LEU A 464 -7.48 20.39 14.75
CA LEU A 464 -8.09 21.51 14.03
C LEU A 464 -9.06 21.04 12.93
N SER A 465 -8.80 19.90 12.31
CA SER A 465 -9.71 19.23 11.38
C SER A 465 -10.96 18.70 12.08
N ALA A 466 -10.85 18.17 13.30
CA ALA A 466 -12.02 17.81 14.10
C ALA A 466 -12.87 19.05 14.48
N VAL A 467 -12.24 20.16 14.88
CA VAL A 467 -12.92 21.45 15.14
C VAL A 467 -13.59 21.99 13.86
N ALA A 468 -12.96 21.80 12.69
CA ALA A 468 -13.55 22.15 11.40
C ALA A 468 -14.80 21.31 11.06
N LEU A 469 -14.81 20.01 11.38
CA LEU A 469 -15.97 19.13 11.20
C LEU A 469 -17.14 19.53 12.11
N VAL A 470 -16.89 19.82 13.41
CA VAL A 470 -17.90 20.39 14.33
C VAL A 470 -18.49 21.68 13.74
N ASN A 471 -17.65 22.59 13.27
CA ASN A 471 -18.10 23.84 12.66
C ASN A 471 -18.94 23.60 11.40
N ARG A 472 -18.56 22.65 10.55
CA ARG A 472 -19.28 22.27 9.34
C ARG A 472 -20.64 21.64 9.64
N ALA A 473 -20.75 20.79 10.65
CA ALA A 473 -22.02 20.19 11.06
C ALA A 473 -23.02 21.25 11.55
N LEU A 474 -22.56 22.21 12.36
CA LEU A 474 -23.35 23.36 12.80
C LEU A 474 -23.81 24.26 11.63
N ASP A 475 -23.01 24.36 10.56
CA ASP A 475 -23.37 25.10 9.34
C ASP A 475 -24.34 24.34 8.43
N ALA A 476 -24.26 23.01 8.40
CA ALA A 476 -25.22 22.15 7.70
C ALA A 476 -26.57 22.04 8.45
N GLY A 477 -26.59 22.33 9.75
CA GLY A 477 -27.73 22.06 10.62
C GLY A 477 -27.88 20.57 10.95
N ASP A 478 -26.77 19.84 10.98
CA ASP A 478 -26.70 18.37 11.10
C ASP A 478 -26.35 17.94 12.53
N PRO A 479 -27.30 17.40 13.32
CA PRO A 479 -27.04 16.96 14.69
C PRO A 479 -26.29 15.62 14.76
N ASP A 480 -26.46 14.73 13.78
CA ASP A 480 -25.80 13.41 13.76
C ASP A 480 -24.33 13.56 13.31
N GLY A 481 -24.08 14.42 12.34
CA GLY A 481 -22.75 14.88 11.95
C GLY A 481 -22.03 15.67 13.05
N LEU A 482 -22.78 16.43 13.87
CA LEU A 482 -22.20 17.07 15.05
C LEU A 482 -21.83 16.02 16.11
N TRP A 483 -22.74 15.11 16.46
CA TRP A 483 -22.50 14.10 17.48
C TRP A 483 -21.29 13.22 17.18
N SER A 484 -21.20 12.71 15.95
CA SER A 484 -20.05 11.94 15.47
C SER A 484 -18.74 12.73 15.48
N SER A 485 -18.80 14.06 15.32
CA SER A 485 -17.62 14.94 15.47
C SER A 485 -17.25 15.18 16.94
N LEU A 486 -18.23 15.36 17.84
CA LEU A 486 -18.00 15.61 19.29
C LEU A 486 -17.42 14.39 20.02
N VAL A 487 -17.81 13.18 19.63
CA VAL A 487 -17.32 11.90 20.20
C VAL A 487 -15.99 11.46 19.56
N SER A 488 -15.51 12.14 18.52
CA SER A 488 -14.25 11.79 17.84
C SER A 488 -13.04 11.91 18.78
N PRO A 489 -12.20 10.87 18.92
CA PRO A 489 -10.97 10.93 19.72
C PRO A 489 -10.04 12.08 19.32
N ALA A 490 -10.02 12.43 18.03
CA ALA A 490 -9.25 13.56 17.47
C ALA A 490 -9.65 14.93 18.07
N LEU A 491 -10.88 15.08 18.57
CA LEU A 491 -11.34 16.30 19.22
C LEU A 491 -11.02 16.32 20.73
N GLY A 492 -10.72 15.18 21.35
CA GLY A 492 -10.24 15.10 22.73
C GLY A 492 -11.13 15.73 23.81
N LEU A 493 -12.43 15.91 23.55
CA LEU A 493 -13.35 16.56 24.50
C LEU A 493 -13.56 15.72 25.77
N SER A 494 -13.67 16.42 26.89
CA SER A 494 -14.03 15.87 28.19
C SER A 494 -15.51 16.07 28.50
N GLY A 495 -16.14 15.06 29.12
CA GLY A 495 -17.51 15.15 29.63
C GLY A 495 -18.64 15.07 28.60
N VAL A 496 -18.41 14.58 27.38
CA VAL A 496 -19.48 14.45 26.37
C VAL A 496 -20.46 13.32 26.75
N GLU A 497 -21.74 13.65 26.95
CA GLU A 497 -22.82 12.74 27.37
C GLU A 497 -23.85 12.53 26.24
N ASP A 498 -24.22 11.27 25.97
CA ASP A 498 -25.14 10.90 24.89
C ASP A 498 -26.56 11.44 25.08
N ALA A 499 -27.05 11.44 26.32
CA ALA A 499 -28.34 12.02 26.70
C ALA A 499 -28.47 13.52 26.36
N ASN A 500 -27.36 14.25 26.24
CA ASN A 500 -27.35 15.71 26.06
C ASN A 500 -27.19 16.14 24.60
N THR A 501 -27.06 15.19 23.65
CA THR A 501 -26.78 15.42 22.21
C THR A 501 -27.59 16.57 21.59
N GLN A 502 -28.91 16.61 21.79
CA GLN A 502 -29.77 17.65 21.21
C GLN A 502 -29.51 19.04 21.82
N ARG A 503 -29.23 19.12 23.12
CA ARG A 503 -28.90 20.39 23.78
C ARG A 503 -27.55 20.93 23.35
N TYR A 504 -26.53 20.07 23.23
CA TYR A 504 -25.23 20.48 22.68
C TYR A 504 -25.39 21.11 21.28
N PHE A 505 -26.23 20.52 20.43
CA PHE A 505 -26.51 21.07 19.10
C PHE A 505 -27.17 22.46 19.17
N GLU A 506 -28.20 22.63 20.00
CA GLU A 506 -28.89 23.92 20.15
C GLU A 506 -27.99 25.01 20.76
N ASP A 507 -27.25 24.68 21.82
CA ASP A 507 -26.34 25.59 22.53
C ASP A 507 -25.17 26.01 21.62
N LEU A 508 -24.49 25.06 20.95
CA LEU A 508 -23.39 25.35 20.02
C LEU A 508 -23.87 26.13 18.79
N LEU A 509 -25.06 25.85 18.27
CA LEU A 509 -25.65 26.59 17.16
C LEU A 509 -26.01 28.02 17.56
N GLN A 510 -26.48 28.23 18.81
CA GLN A 510 -26.67 29.56 19.39
C GLN A 510 -25.33 30.30 19.57
N LEU A 511 -24.32 29.65 20.14
CA LEU A 511 -22.98 30.21 20.36
C LEU A 511 -22.31 30.59 19.03
N LYS A 512 -22.46 29.77 17.98
CA LYS A 512 -21.95 30.09 16.63
C LYS A 512 -22.66 31.28 15.99
N ARG A 513 -23.98 31.44 16.19
CA ARG A 513 -24.72 32.64 15.75
C ARG A 513 -24.25 33.91 16.46
N GLN A 514 -24.00 33.83 17.78
CA GLN A 514 -23.46 34.94 18.57
C GLN A 514 -22.03 35.30 18.11
N SER A 515 -21.17 34.31 17.92
CA SER A 515 -19.78 34.46 17.47
C SER A 515 -19.70 35.14 16.09
N ARG A 516 -20.57 34.74 15.14
CA ARG A 516 -20.69 35.43 13.85
C ARG A 516 -21.16 36.88 13.97
N GLY A 517 -22.04 37.17 14.94
CA GLY A 517 -22.42 38.55 15.29
C GLY A 517 -21.26 39.39 15.81
N ALA A 518 -20.25 38.77 16.43
CA ALA A 518 -19.00 39.40 16.87
C ALA A 518 -17.88 39.41 15.79
N GLY A 519 -18.12 38.85 14.61
CA GLY A 519 -17.15 38.76 13.51
C GLY A 519 -16.24 37.54 13.52
N ALA A 520 -16.47 36.56 14.40
CA ALA A 520 -15.78 35.27 14.40
C ALA A 520 -16.55 34.24 13.56
N GLU A 521 -15.90 33.68 12.53
CA GLU A 521 -16.54 32.74 11.60
C GLU A 521 -16.61 31.29 12.13
N PHE A 522 -15.61 30.90 12.92
CA PHE A 522 -15.42 29.57 13.49
C PHE A 522 -15.47 29.62 15.02
N LEU A 523 -16.10 28.62 15.64
CA LEU A 523 -15.87 28.29 17.05
C LEU A 523 -14.49 27.62 17.18
N SER A 524 -13.74 27.97 18.22
CA SER A 524 -12.50 27.28 18.62
C SER A 524 -12.80 26.05 19.48
N TRP A 525 -11.77 25.23 19.75
CA TRP A 525 -11.88 24.09 20.66
C TRP A 525 -12.37 24.50 22.07
N ASN A 526 -11.87 25.62 22.61
CA ASN A 526 -12.28 26.10 23.94
C ASN A 526 -13.77 26.44 23.96
N ASP A 527 -14.27 27.15 22.93
CA ASP A 527 -15.69 27.52 22.84
C ASP A 527 -16.60 26.27 22.81
N ILE A 528 -16.14 25.19 22.17
CA ILE A 528 -16.86 23.91 22.12
C ILE A 528 -16.84 23.21 23.48
N GLN A 529 -15.67 23.10 24.12
CA GLN A 529 -15.51 22.45 25.42
C GLN A 529 -16.25 23.20 26.53
N ASP A 530 -16.21 24.53 26.54
CA ASP A 530 -16.92 25.37 27.50
C ASP A 530 -18.45 25.33 27.29
N SER A 531 -18.92 25.22 26.04
CA SER A 531 -20.33 24.96 25.76
C SER A 531 -20.77 23.62 26.32
N VAL A 532 -20.03 22.52 26.06
CA VAL A 532 -20.34 21.18 26.59
C VAL A 532 -20.37 21.19 28.13
N ASN A 533 -19.37 21.81 28.76
CA ASN A 533 -19.31 21.99 30.22
C ASN A 533 -20.53 22.77 30.76
N THR A 534 -20.97 23.80 30.04
CA THR A 534 -22.13 24.63 30.42
C THR A 534 -23.44 23.87 30.27
N THR A 535 -23.66 23.19 29.14
CA THR A 535 -24.85 22.36 28.90
C THR A 535 -24.98 21.27 29.96
N ASN A 536 -23.90 20.54 30.24
CA ASN A 536 -23.86 19.52 31.30
C ASN A 536 -24.17 20.11 32.68
N SER A 537 -23.57 21.25 33.01
CA SER A 537 -23.84 21.95 34.27
C SER A 537 -25.31 22.36 34.39
N SER A 538 -25.96 22.79 33.30
CA SER A 538 -27.40 23.08 33.30
C SER A 538 -28.23 21.82 33.53
N VAL A 539 -27.99 20.76 32.73
CA VAL A 539 -28.72 19.48 32.84
C VAL A 539 -28.55 18.85 34.22
N GLN A 540 -27.34 18.87 34.79
CA GLN A 540 -27.09 18.36 36.14
C GLN A 540 -27.82 19.18 37.20
N ASN A 541 -27.85 20.52 37.09
CA ASN A 541 -28.61 21.38 38.01
C ASN A 541 -30.12 21.19 37.88
N GLU A 542 -30.64 21.03 36.66
CA GLU A 542 -32.06 20.73 36.41
C GLU A 542 -32.46 19.37 37.02
N ASN A 543 -31.68 18.32 36.76
CA ASN A 543 -31.90 16.99 37.33
C ASN A 543 -31.80 17.01 38.87
N ALA A 544 -30.84 17.75 39.43
CA ALA A 544 -30.69 17.92 40.87
C ALA A 544 -31.87 18.69 41.49
N ARG A 545 -32.42 19.69 40.80
CA ARG A 545 -33.63 20.43 41.22
C ARG A 545 -34.87 19.56 41.17
N VAL A 546 -35.03 18.69 40.16
CA VAL A 546 -36.10 17.69 40.09
C VAL A 546 -35.98 16.66 41.22
N LEU A 547 -34.76 16.23 41.56
CA LEU A 547 -34.51 15.39 42.75
C LEU A 547 -34.87 16.12 44.05
N ALA A 548 -34.49 17.39 44.20
CA ALA A 548 -34.81 18.18 45.39
C ALA A 548 -36.33 18.41 45.57
N VAL A 549 -37.05 18.75 44.51
CA VAL A 549 -38.52 18.90 44.51
C VAL A 549 -39.23 17.61 44.94
N ARG A 550 -38.76 16.45 44.45
CA ARG A 550 -39.25 15.13 44.87
C ARG A 550 -38.95 14.85 46.34
N LEU A 551 -37.72 15.08 46.81
CA LEU A 551 -37.36 14.91 48.23
C LEU A 551 -38.17 15.82 49.17
N ILE A 552 -38.51 17.04 48.73
CA ILE A 552 -39.42 17.94 49.45
C ILE A 552 -40.83 17.32 49.50
N ASN A 553 -41.36 16.83 48.38
CA ASN A 553 -42.67 16.17 48.36
C ASN A 553 -42.71 14.89 49.21
N GLU A 554 -41.69 14.05 49.18
CA GLU A 554 -41.54 12.87 50.05
C GLU A 554 -41.52 13.26 51.53
N ALA A 555 -40.79 14.32 51.90
CA ALA A 555 -40.74 14.82 53.27
C ALA A 555 -42.12 15.34 53.76
N LEU A 556 -42.94 15.89 52.86
CA LEU A 556 -44.31 16.36 53.17
C LEU A 556 -45.32 15.23 53.40
N VAL A 557 -45.02 13.97 53.03
CA VAL A 557 -45.88 12.81 53.33
C VAL A 557 -45.80 12.41 54.81
N GLN A 558 -44.66 12.67 55.46
CA GLN A 558 -44.44 12.37 56.87
C GLN A 558 -44.68 13.63 57.71
N PRO A 559 -45.28 13.55 58.91
CA PRO A 559 -45.44 14.70 59.81
C PRO A 559 -44.10 15.05 60.50
N ASP A 560 -43.08 15.36 59.69
CA ASP A 560 -41.70 15.62 60.09
C ASP A 560 -41.21 16.97 59.51
N PRO A 561 -41.39 18.06 60.27
CA PRO A 561 -40.99 19.38 59.81
C PRO A 561 -39.48 19.58 59.68
N GLU A 562 -38.67 18.82 60.42
CA GLU A 562 -37.21 18.91 60.36
C GLU A 562 -36.68 18.25 59.09
N LYS A 563 -37.22 17.09 58.68
CA LYS A 563 -36.97 16.53 57.33
C LYS A 563 -37.42 17.49 56.24
N THR A 564 -38.57 18.14 56.42
CA THR A 564 -39.09 19.11 55.44
C THR A 564 -38.14 20.31 55.30
N LEU A 565 -37.67 20.88 56.41
CA LEU A 565 -36.67 21.95 56.40
C LEU A 565 -35.34 21.49 55.78
N ALA A 566 -34.86 20.29 56.12
CA ALA A 566 -33.64 19.74 55.54
C ALA A 566 -33.73 19.56 54.01
N ALA A 567 -34.90 19.14 53.50
CA ALA A 567 -35.14 19.03 52.06
C ALA A 567 -35.22 20.41 51.37
N LEU A 568 -35.85 21.40 52.00
CA LEU A 568 -35.91 22.79 51.50
C LEU A 568 -34.54 23.50 51.50
N LEU A 569 -33.64 23.10 52.39
CA LEU A 569 -32.26 23.62 52.48
C LEU A 569 -31.25 22.92 51.55
N LEU A 570 -31.68 21.95 50.75
CA LEU A 570 -30.82 21.35 49.72
C LEU A 570 -30.39 22.43 48.72
N PRO A 571 -29.08 22.64 48.45
CA PRO A 571 -28.63 23.68 47.51
C PRO A 571 -29.25 23.56 46.12
N ALA A 572 -29.49 22.32 45.66
CA ALA A 572 -30.15 22.03 44.39
C ALA A 572 -31.62 22.45 44.32
N ALA A 573 -32.30 22.69 45.46
CA ALA A 573 -33.64 23.25 45.48
C ALA A 573 -33.66 24.71 44.99
N ALA A 574 -32.54 25.45 45.14
CA ALA A 574 -32.41 26.86 44.76
C ALA A 574 -33.53 27.79 45.29
N LEU A 575 -34.11 27.46 46.44
CA LEU A 575 -35.22 28.21 47.05
C LEU A 575 -34.69 29.44 47.80
N PRO A 576 -35.22 30.65 47.54
CA PRO A 576 -34.80 31.86 48.24
C PRO A 576 -35.31 31.91 49.69
N ASP A 577 -34.57 32.60 50.55
CA ASP A 577 -34.97 33.02 51.90
C ASP A 577 -35.47 31.91 52.85
N VAL A 578 -35.03 30.65 52.69
CA VAL A 578 -35.35 29.56 53.62
C VAL A 578 -34.64 29.80 54.96
N ALA A 579 -35.41 30.05 56.02
CA ALA A 579 -34.93 30.41 57.34
C ALA A 579 -35.04 29.24 58.35
N LEU A 580 -33.95 28.97 59.07
CA LEU A 580 -33.87 27.88 60.05
C LEU A 580 -34.96 27.89 61.15
N PRO A 581 -35.41 29.02 61.72
CA PRO A 581 -36.38 29.02 62.83
C PRO A 581 -37.82 28.61 62.48
N THR A 582 -38.10 28.20 61.24
CA THR A 582 -39.46 28.11 60.68
C THR A 582 -39.85 26.74 60.11
N ALA A 583 -39.11 25.67 60.43
CA ALA A 583 -39.38 24.29 60.03
C ALA A 583 -40.88 23.91 60.04
N TRP A 584 -41.51 24.07 61.21
CA TRP A 584 -42.93 23.80 61.43
C TRP A 584 -43.86 24.59 60.52
N ARG A 585 -43.53 25.85 60.18
CA ARG A 585 -44.37 26.69 59.30
C ARG A 585 -44.22 26.33 57.83
N TYR A 586 -43.03 25.96 57.35
CA TYR A 586 -42.89 25.47 55.98
C TYR A 586 -43.68 24.18 55.78
N HIS A 587 -43.52 23.20 56.68
CA HIS A 587 -44.26 21.94 56.62
C HIS A 587 -45.79 22.17 56.67
N ASP A 588 -46.26 22.94 57.64
CA ASP A 588 -47.69 23.27 57.83
C ASP A 588 -48.33 24.00 56.63
N VAL A 589 -47.60 24.90 55.95
CA VAL A 589 -48.08 25.60 54.74
C VAL A 589 -48.01 24.71 53.50
N LEU A 590 -46.91 24.01 53.28
CA LEU A 590 -46.70 23.18 52.08
C LEU A 590 -47.56 21.90 52.11
N ALA A 591 -47.70 21.24 53.25
CA ALA A 591 -48.58 20.06 53.37
C ALA A 591 -50.04 20.44 53.06
N ARG A 592 -50.53 21.59 53.55
CA ARG A 592 -51.84 22.12 53.17
C ARG A 592 -51.95 22.43 51.68
N ALA A 593 -50.93 23.05 51.09
CA ALA A 593 -50.93 23.33 49.65
C ALA A 593 -51.03 22.03 48.83
N ARG A 594 -50.30 20.97 49.24
CA ARG A 594 -50.39 19.64 48.62
C ARG A 594 -51.78 19.02 48.77
N SER A 595 -52.36 19.04 49.97
CA SER A 595 -53.73 18.51 50.19
C SER A 595 -54.80 19.26 49.40
N LEU A 596 -54.67 20.58 49.26
CA LEU A 596 -55.57 21.39 48.42
C LEU A 596 -55.41 21.07 46.93
N LYS A 597 -54.18 20.82 46.47
CA LYS A 597 -53.90 20.40 45.09
C LYS A 597 -54.52 19.04 44.80
N ALA A 598 -54.28 18.03 45.65
CA ALA A 598 -54.87 16.69 45.54
C ALA A 598 -56.41 16.72 45.46
N GLN A 599 -57.06 17.54 46.30
CA GLN A 599 -58.52 17.74 46.27
C GLN A 599 -59.01 18.44 45.00
N ALA A 600 -58.20 19.31 44.39
CA ALA A 600 -58.54 20.03 43.16
C ALA A 600 -58.27 19.21 41.87
N THR A 601 -57.39 18.21 41.93
CA THR A 601 -57.04 17.33 40.80
C THR A 601 -57.70 15.95 40.86
N GLU A 602 -58.45 15.65 41.92
CA GLU A 602 -58.99 14.30 42.23
C GLU A 602 -57.89 13.21 42.26
N ASP A 603 -56.67 13.57 42.71
CA ASP A 603 -55.49 12.70 42.75
C ASP A 603 -54.80 12.79 44.12
N ASP A 604 -54.97 11.76 44.95
CA ASP A 604 -54.29 11.62 46.26
C ASP A 604 -52.75 11.58 46.16
N GLY A 605 -52.19 11.29 44.97
CA GLY A 605 -50.76 11.29 44.71
C GLY A 605 -50.16 12.68 44.49
N ALA A 606 -50.97 13.69 44.16
CA ALA A 606 -50.53 14.95 43.57
C ALA A 606 -49.33 15.61 44.27
N GLU A 607 -48.29 15.94 43.51
CA GLU A 607 -47.07 16.59 43.99
C GLU A 607 -47.05 18.10 43.74
N LEU A 608 -46.39 18.83 44.63
CA LEU A 608 -46.11 20.26 44.45
C LEU A 608 -44.97 20.46 43.47
N TRP A 609 -45.17 21.37 42.52
CA TRP A 609 -44.19 21.81 41.55
C TRP A 609 -43.28 22.89 42.18
N TRP A 610 -42.14 23.18 41.55
CA TRP A 610 -41.13 24.06 42.17
C TRP A 610 -41.68 25.46 42.48
N GLU A 611 -42.51 26.00 41.60
CA GLU A 611 -43.13 27.32 41.72
C GLU A 611 -44.11 27.37 42.91
N GLU A 612 -44.87 26.29 43.12
CA GLU A 612 -45.81 26.16 44.24
C GLU A 612 -45.06 25.99 45.58
N ILE A 613 -43.92 25.28 45.57
CA ILE A 613 -43.02 25.18 46.73
C ILE A 613 -42.41 26.54 47.04
N GLN A 614 -41.95 27.28 46.03
CA GLN A 614 -41.42 28.63 46.18
C GLN A 614 -42.47 29.58 46.76
N GLU A 615 -43.71 29.55 46.25
CA GLU A 615 -44.80 30.37 46.80
C GLU A 615 -45.12 29.99 48.26
N GLY A 616 -45.13 28.70 48.58
CA GLY A 616 -45.34 28.20 49.94
C GLY A 616 -44.27 28.63 50.92
N VAL A 617 -42.99 28.61 50.53
CA VAL A 617 -41.87 29.16 51.31
C VAL A 617 -42.02 30.67 51.51
N CYS A 618 -42.30 31.42 50.44
CA CYS A 618 -42.54 32.86 50.50
C CYS A 618 -43.72 33.21 51.44
N ARG A 619 -44.81 32.43 51.40
CA ARG A 619 -45.99 32.61 52.25
C ARG A 619 -45.68 32.30 53.72
N ALA A 620 -45.00 31.19 54.01
CA ALA A 620 -44.57 30.84 55.37
C ALA A 620 -43.59 31.89 55.98
N ASN A 621 -42.73 32.49 55.15
CA ASN A 621 -41.89 33.62 55.53
C ASN A 621 -42.71 34.86 55.88
N GLN A 622 -43.68 35.24 55.04
CA GLN A 622 -44.58 36.37 55.27
C GLN A 622 -45.43 36.17 56.53
N ASP A 623 -46.02 34.98 56.72
CA ASP A 623 -46.79 34.60 57.92
C ASP A 623 -45.96 34.73 59.20
N THR A 624 -44.69 34.32 59.16
CA THR A 624 -43.78 34.43 60.31
C THR A 624 -43.43 35.89 60.64
N VAL A 625 -43.22 36.72 59.62
CA VAL A 625 -42.99 38.17 59.80
C VAL A 625 -44.26 38.86 60.32
N ALA A 626 -45.45 38.45 59.84
CA ALA A 626 -46.74 38.96 60.31
C ALA A 626 -47.00 38.57 61.78
N ALA A 627 -46.75 37.31 62.15
CA ALA A 627 -46.88 36.82 63.53
C ALA A 627 -46.02 37.64 64.49
N ARG A 628 -44.72 37.78 64.22
CA ARG A 628 -43.79 38.58 65.04
C ARG A 628 -44.22 40.06 65.15
N ARG A 629 -44.73 40.66 64.06
CA ARG A 629 -45.30 42.02 64.08
C ARG A 629 -46.55 42.13 64.95
N SER A 630 -47.37 41.08 65.02
CA SER A 630 -48.58 41.05 65.85
C SER A 630 -48.25 40.88 67.34
N GLU A 631 -47.23 40.08 67.69
CA GLU A 631 -46.73 39.92 69.06
C GLU A 631 -46.10 41.20 69.61
N CYS A 632 -45.49 42.03 68.74
CA CYS A 632 -44.97 43.35 69.11
C CYS A 632 -46.05 44.46 69.21
N SER A 633 -47.34 44.14 69.11
CA SER A 633 -48.42 45.13 69.23
C SER A 633 -48.75 45.45 70.71
N PRO A 634 -48.63 46.72 71.17
CA PRO A 634 -48.59 47.01 72.59
C PRO A 634 -49.96 46.96 73.28
N ARG A 635 -50.26 45.87 73.99
CA ARG A 635 -51.33 45.80 74.99
C ARG A 635 -50.80 45.89 76.42
N CYS A 636 -50.84 47.12 76.96
CA CYS A 636 -50.83 47.48 78.38
C CYS A 636 -49.53 47.25 79.20
N GLY A 637 -49.27 48.19 80.13
CA GLY A 637 -48.49 47.90 81.34
C GLY A 637 -46.99 48.25 81.31
N CYS A 638 -46.64 49.50 81.03
CA CYS A 638 -45.26 49.96 81.28
C CYS A 638 -44.99 50.04 82.79
N TRP A 639 -44.11 49.18 83.31
CA TRP A 639 -43.46 49.35 84.61
C TRP A 639 -41.95 49.43 84.42
N VAL A 640 -41.33 50.30 85.22
CA VAL A 640 -39.93 50.74 85.08
C VAL A 640 -38.98 49.75 85.76
N LEU A 641 -37.79 49.51 85.18
CA LEU A 641 -36.51 49.44 85.91
C LEU A 641 -35.28 49.36 84.98
N VAL A 642 -34.53 50.48 84.95
CA VAL A 642 -33.06 50.64 84.86
C VAL A 642 -32.23 49.79 83.86
N PRO A 643 -31.44 50.43 82.96
CA PRO A 643 -30.34 49.77 82.25
C PRO A 643 -29.09 49.64 83.13
N LEU A 644 -28.34 48.55 82.99
CA LEU A 644 -26.97 48.42 83.49
C LEU A 644 -26.03 48.09 82.32
N THR A 645 -25.14 49.04 82.03
CA THR A 645 -24.08 48.91 81.03
C THR A 645 -22.81 48.36 81.65
N TRP A 646 -22.23 47.33 81.05
CA TRP A 646 -20.80 47.02 81.11
C TRP A 646 -20.44 46.28 79.80
N GLU A 647 -19.69 46.91 78.88
CA GLU A 647 -18.23 47.17 78.90
C GLU A 647 -17.41 45.90 78.59
N GLY A 648 -16.65 45.95 77.50
CA GLY A 648 -15.89 44.81 76.97
C GLY A 648 -15.36 45.01 75.54
N GLY A 649 -15.02 46.26 75.15
CA GLY A 649 -14.67 46.60 73.76
C GLY A 649 -13.45 47.51 73.63
N PHE A 650 -12.28 46.91 73.36
CA PHE A 650 -11.04 47.54 72.90
C PHE A 650 -10.27 46.49 72.06
N CYS A 651 -9.39 46.81 71.11
CA CYS A 651 -9.25 47.91 70.14
C CYS A 651 -8.10 47.52 69.17
N CYS A 652 -7.69 48.41 68.26
CA CYS A 652 -6.62 48.25 67.25
C CYS A 652 -6.95 47.24 66.12
N ARG A 653 -7.13 47.66 64.85
CA ARG A 653 -6.22 48.35 63.90
C ARG A 653 -5.00 47.49 63.53
N GLY A 654 -5.05 46.92 62.33
CA GLY A 654 -4.01 46.07 61.75
C GLY A 654 -2.79 46.79 61.18
N GLU A 655 -2.01 46.05 60.40
CA GLU A 655 -0.85 46.53 59.64
C GLU A 655 -0.83 45.87 58.25
N VAL A 656 -0.20 46.52 57.27
CA VAL A 656 0.03 45.99 55.92
C VAL A 656 1.54 45.85 55.71
N ARG A 657 2.02 44.68 55.31
CA ARG A 657 3.39 44.52 54.82
C ARG A 657 3.48 43.60 53.60
N ARG A 658 4.13 44.11 52.55
CA ARG A 658 4.90 43.31 51.57
C ARG A 658 6.27 43.02 52.18
N GLY A 659 6.98 41.97 51.74
CA GLY A 659 8.38 41.79 52.14
C GLY A 659 8.99 40.44 51.83
N SER A 660 9.33 40.23 50.56
CA SER A 660 10.31 39.25 50.03
C SER A 660 11.37 38.66 50.97
N THR A 661 11.55 37.35 50.86
CA THR A 661 12.85 36.75 50.47
C THR A 661 12.59 35.77 49.33
#